data_AF-A0A9Q1H3Y8-F1
#
_entry.id   AF-A0A9Q1H3Y8-F1
#
_cell.length_a   1.000
_cell.length_b   1.000
_cell.length_c   1.000
_cell.angle_alpha   90.00
_cell.angle_beta   90.00
_cell.angle_gamma   90.00
#
_symmetry.space_group_name_H-M   'P 1'
#
loop_
_entity.id
_entity.type
_entity.pdbx_description
1 polymer ?
#
loop_
_entity_poly.entity_id
_entity_poly.type
_entity_poly.pdbx_seq_one_letter_code
_entity_poly.pdbx_strand_id
1 'polypeptide(L)'
;MNALVGVIGVVALYLLVNANGQQSNFPSECRGISRGRDFVVAFTSNLQNSVGELHILVVAFSDNPTTVTISSKHKVNSTNYQVNFEIPARGFRRTTIPYDFLLQPTDDHSDKVLRVTASSDVSVYGMNYEPFSTDAFLALPNVQLGTHYIATTIRTTQTGTASSIIAVVGLEDNTEIQVLLTSSVRFNATVYNAGDILHFSVNSDEAAQVIGLRGADLSGSIIRSSSPIVAYSGHQCASTASSFCDILSEQLIPVNSWGSTHIYTATGTEDDTSIFRIFAFLDGTIISVPGFPNRTLNSGEFWEVQLSGYGVISSNFPSKVVQILRFISGTLVDPSIIQVPSEEQFAFVFGFTTPPKSGGDGSGFFNFVNIVVKANECNTVTTNGQRLQCATTAVPVPGTEYVVVTQQLPKGEGVYFIEQSSSKATSPMSVIVYGYEDDETYGYAAGLSLPSEGRLLSISPFVVHENGGDVLTTTLPCAEQMLPNQGKARCRFRQASLGLETIIDGIFQGFYQVLCPTFPFKSIGLISLDVSIDNGLTYPYSDTIYVASEDDLQPRVTFERSDNNFEYYIDLTNEDTQFIIQWNPLDFEDATHVLMSMIVLTNDDDKYLMWVDEIGLEQSFANSGRVTFQKELITSIKRGREKRQEQDPIKQNIDQLVIRVRKEGWLACYTTKKAIRVIEKDRNGRDPCTAQLPVLMNYSLPQQLPPCPCDNERARRDERYTKSNTAIGFFHKGAQNCYRRGADGSSAGVQCCYNDMGDLILDPNEGAGSADYFSPTIWDTLFTKKHFRTDVVPWVACCLLSNIENACERYFMFRPPTDCTGYDRPGTGTGTGDPHIITLDQTEYTFNGVGEFILLESTLHDVIFQGRMEKLSGTNASVFTAFAVRGDLLPTVQVGRSPEGQTLIFINGTQFQVMHENKVIPRFSFEGFHIDMNEDLSKLRVTYTFGLSIEIVILSKVMSYTVFLSEKFKGKTRGLLGNFNDDPNDDFTLPNGDILSSDSSLQQIHYDFGLKWGLEESKSIFTYLPPNDFEVYNNPSFVPNFLIPTLSELSNEIKDTCGLNFACLFDAVNSGDISLANQTLSQVSRYYETRTSLNKIVNCWFPENFENGKIKGGVYYVNSSYDLSCLDGYYLIGSDVNYCASDGQWSNDFPSCISNFILFGLPAALLCILILLITITVVIKCCCRSPKNVV
;
A
#
# COMPACT_ATOMS: atom_id res chain seq x y z
N MET A 1 29.62 -59.89 -11.16
CA MET A 1 28.49 -60.64 -10.56
C MET A 1 27.23 -60.04 -11.17
N ASN A 2 26.82 -60.42 -12.38
CA ASN A 2 26.27 -61.72 -12.83
C ASN A 2 24.90 -61.94 -12.17
N ALA A 3 23.77 -62.11 -12.87
CA ALA A 3 23.49 -62.18 -14.33
C ALA A 3 22.08 -61.57 -14.63
N LEU A 4 21.37 -61.69 -15.77
CA LEU A 4 21.45 -62.54 -16.97
C LEU A 4 20.67 -61.90 -18.17
N VAL A 5 21.19 -62.03 -19.41
CA VAL A 5 20.54 -62.14 -20.76
C VAL A 5 19.18 -61.42 -21.05
N GLY A 6 18.95 -60.74 -22.18
CA GLY A 6 19.73 -60.44 -23.41
C GLY A 6 18.92 -59.57 -24.43
N VAL A 7 19.54 -58.77 -25.32
CA VAL A 7 19.89 -59.11 -26.75
C VAL A 7 18.61 -59.06 -27.67
N ILE A 8 18.39 -58.17 -28.66
CA ILE A 8 19.19 -57.59 -29.80
C ILE A 8 18.63 -56.21 -30.25
N GLY A 9 19.46 -55.31 -30.82
CA GLY A 9 19.05 -54.44 -31.96
C GLY A 9 19.82 -53.12 -32.12
N VAL A 10 20.64 -52.96 -33.17
CA VAL A 10 21.54 -51.80 -33.37
C VAL A 10 21.56 -51.31 -34.83
N VAL A 11 21.47 -49.97 -35.03
CA VAL A 11 21.86 -49.14 -36.21
C VAL A 11 21.12 -49.33 -37.56
N ALA A 12 20.28 -48.33 -37.87
CA ALA A 12 20.01 -47.67 -39.17
C ALA A 12 18.94 -46.57 -38.88
N LEU A 13 18.97 -45.32 -39.33
CA LEU A 13 19.72 -44.67 -40.42
C LEU A 13 20.02 -43.19 -40.07
N TYR A 14 21.31 -42.81 -40.18
CA TYR A 14 21.85 -41.55 -40.74
C TYR A 14 21.70 -40.15 -40.09
N LEU A 15 22.71 -39.32 -40.40
CA LEU A 15 23.03 -37.97 -39.90
C LEU A 15 22.53 -36.84 -40.82
N LEU A 16 22.65 -35.58 -40.32
CA LEU A 16 22.32 -34.28 -40.95
C LEU A 16 20.80 -33.96 -40.87
N VAL A 17 20.33 -32.76 -40.46
CA VAL A 17 20.87 -31.38 -40.58
C VAL A 17 20.67 -30.55 -39.28
N ASN A 18 21.40 -29.44 -39.15
CA ASN A 18 21.36 -28.49 -38.02
C ASN A 18 20.09 -27.61 -37.90
N ALA A 19 19.94 -27.08 -36.68
CA ALA A 19 19.38 -25.77 -36.30
C ALA A 19 17.85 -25.57 -36.22
N ASN A 20 17.49 -24.75 -35.21
CA ASN A 20 16.18 -24.21 -34.84
C ASN A 20 15.12 -25.26 -34.44
N GLY A 21 14.50 -25.24 -33.26
CA GLY A 21 14.33 -24.15 -32.31
C GLY A 21 12.89 -23.66 -32.36
N GLN A 22 12.06 -24.11 -31.42
CA GLN A 22 10.80 -23.46 -31.09
C GLN A 22 10.60 -23.48 -29.58
N GLN A 23 10.62 -22.30 -28.98
CA GLN A 23 9.83 -22.01 -27.79
C GLN A 23 8.37 -22.36 -28.11
N SER A 24 7.68 -23.01 -27.18
CA SER A 24 6.22 -23.03 -27.19
C SER A 24 5.73 -21.61 -26.90
N ASN A 25 5.41 -20.86 -27.96
CA ASN A 25 4.86 -19.52 -27.87
C ASN A 25 3.51 -19.56 -27.15
N PHE A 26 3.50 -19.25 -25.86
CA PHE A 26 2.33 -18.65 -25.23
C PHE A 26 2.22 -17.20 -25.73
N PRO A 27 1.02 -16.68 -26.06
CA PRO A 27 0.88 -15.34 -26.59
C PRO A 27 1.31 -14.29 -25.54
N SER A 28 2.50 -13.72 -25.73
CA SER A 28 2.86 -12.46 -25.11
C SER A 28 2.06 -11.34 -25.80
N GLU A 29 1.03 -10.82 -25.13
CA GLU A 29 0.60 -9.41 -25.11
C GLU A 29 -0.84 -9.30 -24.58
N CYS A 30 -1.01 -8.72 -23.39
CA CYS A 30 -2.30 -8.22 -22.92
C CYS A 30 -2.54 -6.88 -23.63
N ARG A 31 -3.35 -6.86 -24.70
CA ARG A 31 -3.50 -5.68 -25.55
C ARG A 31 -4.67 -4.78 -25.10
N GLY A 32 -4.35 -3.84 -24.22
CA GLY A 32 -5.24 -2.73 -23.83
C GLY A 32 -5.37 -1.65 -24.90
N ILE A 33 -5.81 -2.02 -26.10
CA ILE A 33 -6.36 -1.09 -27.11
C ILE A 33 -7.67 -1.74 -27.58
N SER A 34 -8.64 -0.99 -28.08
CA SER A 34 -9.85 -1.46 -28.77
C SER A 34 -9.50 -2.17 -30.10
N ARG A 35 -8.79 -3.28 -29.93
CA ARG A 35 -8.22 -4.19 -30.90
C ARG A 35 -8.39 -5.59 -30.36
N GLY A 36 -8.78 -6.52 -31.20
CA GLY A 36 -9.01 -7.87 -30.77
C GLY A 36 -9.25 -8.80 -31.93
N ARG A 37 -9.77 -9.98 -31.60
CA ARG A 37 -10.01 -11.07 -32.55
C ARG A 37 -11.43 -11.62 -32.49
N ASP A 38 -12.26 -11.06 -31.62
CA ASP A 38 -13.64 -11.47 -31.40
C ASP A 38 -14.46 -10.26 -30.93
N PHE A 39 -15.49 -9.94 -31.70
CA PHE A 39 -16.37 -8.79 -31.50
C PHE A 39 -17.81 -9.21 -31.80
N VAL A 40 -18.76 -8.64 -31.05
CA VAL A 40 -20.19 -8.78 -31.30
C VAL A 40 -20.77 -7.40 -31.63
N VAL A 41 -21.38 -7.28 -32.81
CA VAL A 41 -21.87 -6.02 -33.39
C VAL A 41 -23.36 -6.13 -33.71
N ALA A 42 -24.12 -5.08 -33.42
CA ALA A 42 -25.52 -4.94 -33.81
C ALA A 42 -25.78 -3.51 -34.30
N PHE A 43 -26.80 -3.33 -35.14
CA PHE A 43 -27.18 -2.02 -35.70
C PHE A 43 -28.54 -1.59 -35.16
N THR A 44 -28.56 -0.51 -34.39
CA THR A 44 -29.77 0.06 -33.77
C THR A 44 -30.74 0.64 -34.80
N SER A 45 -32.03 0.73 -34.48
CA SER A 45 -33.05 1.20 -35.43
C SER A 45 -32.81 2.64 -35.91
N ASN A 46 -32.88 2.87 -37.22
CA ASN A 46 -32.97 4.18 -37.85
C ASN A 46 -34.46 4.58 -38.06
N LEU A 47 -34.77 5.86 -38.28
CA LEU A 47 -36.15 6.33 -38.51
C LEU A 47 -36.60 6.19 -39.97
N GLN A 48 -35.71 6.43 -40.94
CA GLN A 48 -36.06 6.69 -42.33
C GLN A 48 -36.27 5.41 -43.15
N ASN A 49 -37.19 4.52 -42.73
CA ASN A 49 -37.60 3.24 -43.39
C ASN A 49 -37.46 3.22 -44.94
N SER A 50 -36.24 3.02 -45.42
CA SER A 50 -35.86 3.19 -46.82
C SER A 50 -34.77 2.17 -47.18
N VAL A 51 -34.14 2.30 -48.35
CA VAL A 51 -33.08 1.38 -48.77
C VAL A 51 -31.74 1.96 -48.32
N GLY A 52 -31.37 1.64 -47.08
CA GLY A 52 -30.04 1.95 -46.52
C GLY A 52 -28.98 0.88 -46.81
N GLU A 53 -27.75 1.15 -46.38
CA GLU A 53 -26.64 0.18 -46.33
C GLU A 53 -26.05 0.13 -44.92
N LEU A 54 -25.77 -1.08 -44.43
CA LEU A 54 -25.01 -1.27 -43.19
C LEU A 54 -23.58 -1.64 -43.56
N HIS A 55 -22.59 -1.10 -42.86
CA HIS A 55 -21.19 -1.44 -43.10
C HIS A 55 -20.46 -1.84 -41.83
N ILE A 56 -19.70 -2.93 -41.92
CA ILE A 56 -18.62 -3.24 -40.97
C ILE A 56 -17.31 -2.89 -41.65
N LEU A 57 -16.52 -2.05 -40.99
CA LEU A 57 -15.19 -1.65 -41.44
C LEU A 57 -14.14 -2.25 -40.51
N VAL A 58 -13.14 -2.91 -41.08
CA VAL A 58 -12.11 -3.64 -40.31
C VAL A 58 -10.73 -3.16 -40.74
N VAL A 59 -9.89 -2.75 -39.78
CA VAL A 59 -8.51 -2.31 -40.00
C VAL A 59 -7.55 -3.30 -39.35
N ALA A 60 -6.57 -3.79 -40.12
CA ALA A 60 -5.59 -4.76 -39.66
C ALA A 60 -4.26 -4.09 -39.27
N PHE A 61 -3.68 -4.51 -38.15
CA PHE A 61 -2.40 -4.00 -37.64
C PHE A 61 -1.21 -4.94 -37.92
N SER A 62 -1.48 -6.12 -38.49
CA SER A 62 -0.47 -7.13 -38.78
C SER A 62 0.32 -6.81 -40.04
N ASP A 63 1.65 -7.02 -40.00
CA ASP A 63 2.53 -6.99 -41.18
C ASP A 63 2.38 -8.23 -42.08
N ASN A 64 1.58 -9.20 -41.67
CA ASN A 64 1.11 -10.33 -42.48
C ASN A 64 -0.39 -10.19 -42.78
N PRO A 65 -0.92 -10.77 -43.87
CA PRO A 65 -2.35 -10.74 -44.16
C PRO A 65 -3.20 -11.33 -43.03
N THR A 66 -4.37 -10.74 -42.81
CA THR A 66 -5.30 -11.10 -41.73
C THR A 66 -6.59 -11.66 -42.30
N THR A 67 -6.90 -12.92 -42.01
CA THR A 67 -8.19 -13.53 -42.33
C THR A 67 -9.24 -13.04 -41.34
N VAL A 68 -10.40 -12.62 -41.85
CA VAL A 68 -11.54 -12.17 -41.06
C VAL A 68 -12.80 -12.92 -41.50
N THR A 69 -13.61 -13.32 -40.51
CA THR A 69 -14.90 -13.96 -40.69
C THR A 69 -15.98 -13.13 -39.99
N ILE A 70 -16.98 -12.71 -40.75
CA ILE A 70 -18.23 -12.11 -40.25
C ILE A 70 -19.33 -13.18 -40.38
N SER A 71 -20.09 -13.42 -39.31
CA SER A 71 -21.13 -14.46 -39.28
C SER A 71 -22.32 -14.08 -38.40
N SER A 72 -23.48 -14.72 -38.60
CA SER A 72 -24.65 -14.55 -37.75
C SER A 72 -25.47 -15.83 -37.59
N LYS A 73 -26.29 -15.90 -36.52
CA LYS A 73 -27.41 -16.85 -36.37
C LYS A 73 -28.60 -16.47 -37.28
N HIS A 74 -28.79 -15.17 -37.54
CA HIS A 74 -29.84 -14.66 -38.42
C HIS A 74 -29.69 -15.14 -39.87
N LYS A 75 -30.82 -15.41 -40.52
CA LYS A 75 -30.87 -16.03 -41.85
C LYS A 75 -31.42 -15.10 -42.93
N VAL A 76 -30.52 -14.37 -43.56
CA VAL A 76 -30.84 -13.58 -44.76
C VAL A 76 -31.33 -14.51 -45.88
N ASN A 77 -32.54 -14.26 -46.39
CA ASN A 77 -33.20 -15.08 -47.42
C ASN A 77 -33.22 -16.60 -47.10
N SER A 78 -33.43 -16.96 -45.83
CA SER A 78 -33.42 -18.36 -45.33
C SER A 78 -32.05 -19.07 -45.41
N THR A 79 -30.97 -18.36 -45.71
CA THR A 79 -29.60 -18.89 -45.75
C THR A 79 -28.77 -18.37 -44.59
N ASN A 80 -27.85 -19.17 -44.06
CA ASN A 80 -26.93 -18.72 -43.00
C ASN A 80 -26.02 -17.61 -43.55
N TYR A 81 -25.90 -16.49 -42.83
CA TYR A 81 -25.01 -15.41 -43.23
C TYR A 81 -23.58 -15.65 -42.72
N GLN A 82 -22.64 -15.81 -43.66
CA GLN A 82 -21.20 -15.81 -43.37
C GLN A 82 -20.43 -15.18 -44.54
N VAL A 83 -19.48 -14.30 -44.23
CA VAL A 83 -18.54 -13.70 -45.19
C VAL A 83 -17.12 -13.89 -44.65
N ASN A 84 -16.24 -14.45 -45.47
CA ASN A 84 -14.84 -14.64 -45.16
C ASN A 84 -14.00 -13.83 -46.16
N PHE A 85 -13.01 -13.08 -45.68
CA PHE A 85 -12.08 -12.32 -46.52
C PHE A 85 -10.71 -12.22 -45.88
N GLU A 86 -9.72 -11.80 -46.68
CA GLU A 86 -8.36 -11.53 -46.24
C GLU A 86 -8.09 -10.03 -46.40
N ILE A 87 -7.61 -9.40 -45.33
CA ILE A 87 -7.10 -8.04 -45.34
C ILE A 87 -5.59 -8.12 -45.60
N PRO A 88 -5.04 -7.40 -46.60
CA PRO A 88 -3.59 -7.31 -46.78
C PRO A 88 -2.88 -6.78 -45.53
N ALA A 89 -1.57 -7.04 -45.43
CA ALA A 89 -0.71 -6.48 -44.38
C ALA A 89 -0.92 -4.97 -44.23
N ARG A 90 -1.21 -4.53 -42.99
CA ARG A 90 -1.55 -3.14 -42.64
C ARG A 90 -2.62 -2.49 -43.53
N GLY A 91 -3.59 -3.29 -43.99
CA GLY A 91 -4.71 -2.87 -44.82
C GLY A 91 -6.01 -2.65 -44.05
N PHE A 92 -7.07 -2.38 -44.80
CA PHE A 92 -8.44 -2.31 -44.29
C PHE A 92 -9.41 -3.00 -45.24
N ARG A 93 -10.64 -3.27 -44.77
CA ARG A 93 -11.75 -3.75 -45.59
C ARG A 93 -13.09 -3.21 -45.07
N ARG A 94 -13.83 -2.51 -45.93
CA ARG A 94 -15.27 -2.32 -45.78
C ARG A 94 -16.02 -3.56 -46.29
N THR A 95 -17.01 -4.01 -45.53
CA THR A 95 -17.95 -5.07 -45.92
C THR A 95 -19.37 -4.55 -45.76
N THR A 96 -20.12 -4.49 -46.87
CA THR A 96 -21.55 -4.17 -46.84
C THR A 96 -22.33 -5.37 -46.29
N ILE A 97 -23.14 -5.09 -45.28
CA ILE A 97 -24.00 -6.01 -44.56
C ILE A 97 -25.44 -5.84 -45.08
N PRO A 98 -26.20 -6.93 -45.28
CA PRO A 98 -27.61 -6.84 -45.67
C PRO A 98 -28.44 -6.01 -44.69
N TYR A 99 -29.31 -5.13 -45.22
CA TYR A 99 -30.12 -4.22 -44.39
C TYR A 99 -31.11 -4.95 -43.45
N ASP A 100 -31.36 -6.24 -43.70
CA ASP A 100 -32.10 -7.18 -42.83
C ASP A 100 -31.53 -7.25 -41.39
N PHE A 101 -30.25 -6.92 -41.22
CA PHE A 101 -29.57 -6.85 -39.92
C PHE A 101 -29.88 -5.60 -39.08
N LEU A 102 -30.67 -4.65 -39.58
CA LEU A 102 -31.11 -3.50 -38.78
C LEU A 102 -32.16 -3.95 -37.74
N LEU A 103 -31.89 -3.69 -36.45
CA LEU A 103 -32.87 -3.88 -35.38
C LEU A 103 -34.07 -2.96 -35.61
N GLN A 104 -35.27 -3.50 -35.50
CA GLN A 104 -36.52 -2.73 -35.67
C GLN A 104 -37.02 -2.17 -34.33
N PRO A 105 -37.87 -1.13 -34.32
CA PRO A 105 -38.43 -0.56 -33.08
C PRO A 105 -39.34 -1.52 -32.30
N THR A 106 -39.64 -2.69 -32.86
CA THR A 106 -40.41 -3.80 -32.27
C THR A 106 -39.55 -5.02 -31.93
N ASP A 107 -38.24 -4.95 -32.16
CA ASP A 107 -37.30 -6.04 -31.86
C ASP A 107 -36.95 -6.00 -30.36
N ASP A 108 -37.95 -6.31 -29.53
CA ASP A 108 -37.79 -6.55 -28.09
C ASP A 108 -36.73 -7.64 -27.84
N HIS A 109 -36.65 -8.62 -28.76
CA HIS A 109 -35.62 -9.65 -28.90
C HIS A 109 -35.34 -9.92 -30.39
N SER A 110 -34.09 -10.20 -30.77
CA SER A 110 -33.69 -10.41 -32.16
C SER A 110 -32.37 -11.18 -32.31
N ASP A 111 -32.27 -12.04 -33.34
CA ASP A 111 -31.04 -12.77 -33.69
C ASP A 111 -30.13 -12.01 -34.68
N LYS A 112 -30.48 -10.76 -35.02
CA LYS A 112 -29.77 -9.83 -35.94
C LYS A 112 -28.46 -9.31 -35.35
N VAL A 113 -27.58 -10.23 -34.98
CA VAL A 113 -26.30 -9.98 -34.33
C VAL A 113 -25.19 -10.50 -35.23
N LEU A 114 -24.12 -9.72 -35.40
CA LEU A 114 -22.97 -10.05 -36.24
C LEU A 114 -21.76 -10.31 -35.36
N ARG A 115 -21.22 -11.53 -35.44
CA ARG A 115 -19.94 -11.87 -34.81
C ARG A 115 -18.80 -11.71 -35.81
N VAL A 116 -17.81 -10.89 -35.46
CA VAL A 116 -16.61 -10.62 -36.26
C VAL A 116 -15.43 -11.28 -35.58
N THR A 117 -14.80 -12.25 -36.26
CA THR A 117 -13.60 -12.95 -35.77
C THR A 117 -12.42 -12.77 -36.71
N ALA A 118 -11.20 -12.69 -36.17
CA ALA A 118 -9.99 -12.42 -36.95
C ALA A 118 -8.79 -13.28 -36.54
N SER A 119 -7.94 -13.65 -37.50
CA SER A 119 -6.74 -14.47 -37.25
C SER A 119 -5.59 -13.70 -36.57
N SER A 120 -5.60 -12.38 -36.70
CA SER A 120 -4.76 -11.45 -35.96
C SER A 120 -5.59 -10.26 -35.51
N ASP A 121 -5.02 -9.39 -34.70
CA ASP A 121 -5.75 -8.27 -34.13
C ASP A 121 -6.15 -7.22 -35.16
N VAL A 122 -7.41 -6.80 -35.05
CA VAL A 122 -8.05 -5.78 -35.87
C VAL A 122 -8.77 -4.77 -34.99
N SER A 123 -9.01 -3.56 -35.48
CA SER A 123 -10.06 -2.67 -34.96
C SER A 123 -11.27 -2.77 -35.88
N VAL A 124 -12.47 -2.69 -35.30
CA VAL A 124 -13.75 -2.86 -35.99
C VAL A 124 -14.60 -1.61 -35.74
N TYR A 125 -15.28 -1.14 -36.79
CA TYR A 125 -16.20 -0.01 -36.73
C TYR A 125 -17.52 -0.42 -37.40
N GLY A 126 -18.64 -0.01 -36.81
CA GLY A 126 -19.96 -0.10 -37.42
C GLY A 126 -20.35 1.24 -38.02
N MET A 127 -20.97 1.23 -39.20
CA MET A 127 -21.59 2.41 -39.81
C MET A 127 -23.03 2.04 -40.22
N ASN A 128 -23.98 2.86 -39.78
CA ASN A 128 -25.40 2.73 -40.11
C ASN A 128 -25.78 3.87 -41.04
N TYR A 129 -26.15 3.56 -42.28
CA TYR A 129 -26.48 4.55 -43.31
C TYR A 129 -27.88 4.30 -43.89
N GLU A 130 -28.73 5.32 -43.80
CA GLU A 130 -29.86 5.58 -44.69
C GLU A 130 -29.63 6.94 -45.37
N PRO A 131 -30.20 7.22 -46.56
CA PRO A 131 -30.05 8.53 -47.19
C PRO A 131 -30.48 9.68 -46.26
N PHE A 132 -29.57 10.62 -46.00
CA PHE A 132 -29.77 11.73 -45.05
C PHE A 132 -29.93 11.26 -43.59
N SER A 133 -29.24 10.18 -43.22
CA SER A 133 -29.18 9.63 -41.84
C SER A 133 -28.00 8.64 -41.70
N THR A 134 -26.84 9.14 -41.27
CA THR A 134 -25.58 8.40 -41.10
C THR A 134 -25.04 8.54 -39.67
N ASP A 135 -24.62 7.45 -39.04
CA ASP A 135 -23.67 7.52 -37.90
C ASP A 135 -22.75 6.30 -37.87
N ALA A 136 -21.63 6.41 -37.13
CA ALA A 136 -20.63 5.35 -37.02
C ALA A 136 -20.03 5.26 -35.61
N PHE A 137 -19.73 4.04 -35.17
CA PHE A 137 -19.21 3.75 -33.82
C PHE A 137 -17.97 2.87 -33.84
N LEU A 138 -17.17 2.98 -32.79
CA LEU A 138 -16.07 2.07 -32.48
C LEU A 138 -16.62 0.78 -31.83
N ALA A 139 -16.37 -0.38 -32.44
CA ALA A 139 -16.75 -1.65 -31.82
C ALA A 139 -15.68 -2.14 -30.85
N LEU A 140 -16.07 -2.43 -29.61
CA LEU A 140 -15.16 -2.95 -28.57
C LEU A 140 -15.05 -4.49 -28.66
N PRO A 141 -13.84 -5.06 -28.48
CA PRO A 141 -13.66 -6.51 -28.44
C PRO A 141 -14.32 -7.09 -27.18
N ASN A 142 -14.81 -8.33 -27.28
CA ASN A 142 -15.63 -8.96 -26.23
C ASN A 142 -14.94 -8.96 -24.85
N VAL A 143 -13.61 -9.05 -24.81
CA VAL A 143 -12.77 -9.06 -23.60
C VAL A 143 -12.62 -7.70 -22.89
N GLN A 144 -13.15 -6.61 -23.46
CA GLN A 144 -13.16 -5.25 -22.88
C GLN A 144 -14.56 -4.80 -22.46
N LEU A 145 -15.55 -5.70 -22.54
CA LEU A 145 -16.92 -5.43 -22.12
C LEU A 145 -17.10 -5.70 -20.63
N GLY A 146 -18.05 -5.00 -20.02
CA GLY A 146 -18.40 -5.13 -18.60
C GLY A 146 -19.88 -5.37 -18.37
N THR A 147 -20.28 -5.29 -17.11
CA THR A 147 -21.65 -5.54 -16.64
C THR A 147 -22.43 -4.28 -16.26
N HIS A 148 -21.79 -3.11 -16.29
CA HIS A 148 -22.35 -1.85 -15.81
C HIS A 148 -22.11 -0.74 -16.83
N TYR A 149 -23.20 -0.09 -17.28
CA TYR A 149 -23.17 1.01 -18.24
C TYR A 149 -24.17 2.10 -17.85
N ILE A 150 -23.92 3.33 -18.31
CA ILE A 150 -24.91 4.41 -18.29
C ILE A 150 -25.24 4.78 -19.72
N ALA A 151 -26.52 4.80 -20.05
CA ALA A 151 -27.02 5.18 -21.38
C ALA A 151 -26.74 6.66 -21.69
N THR A 152 -26.35 6.92 -22.94
CA THR A 152 -26.22 8.25 -23.52
C THR A 152 -27.21 8.42 -24.67
N THR A 153 -28.15 9.34 -24.52
CA THR A 153 -29.07 9.74 -25.60
C THR A 153 -29.16 11.27 -25.64
N ILE A 154 -30.13 11.84 -26.35
CA ILE A 154 -30.38 13.29 -26.36
C ILE A 154 -31.87 13.59 -26.51
N ARG A 155 -32.30 14.72 -25.92
CA ARG A 155 -33.60 15.33 -26.22
C ARG A 155 -33.54 16.13 -27.51
N THR A 156 -34.17 15.62 -28.57
CA THR A 156 -34.26 16.29 -29.88
C THR A 156 -35.10 17.58 -29.85
N THR A 157 -34.72 18.57 -30.68
CA THR A 157 -35.46 19.84 -30.86
C THR A 157 -36.62 19.74 -31.86
N GLN A 158 -36.53 18.82 -32.83
CA GLN A 158 -37.57 18.65 -33.86
C GLN A 158 -38.76 17.82 -33.35
N THR A 159 -39.98 18.30 -33.60
CA THR A 159 -41.21 17.64 -33.16
C THR A 159 -41.68 16.57 -34.16
N GLY A 160 -41.18 15.33 -34.04
CA GLY A 160 -41.67 14.23 -34.87
C GLY A 160 -41.11 12.86 -34.53
N THR A 161 -42.00 11.93 -34.16
CA THR A 161 -41.91 10.43 -34.20
C THR A 161 -40.69 9.65 -33.68
N ALA A 162 -39.47 10.19 -33.69
CA ALA A 162 -38.26 9.50 -33.27
C ALA A 162 -38.18 9.27 -31.75
N SER A 163 -37.38 8.27 -31.38
CA SER A 163 -37.24 7.77 -30.02
C SER A 163 -35.77 7.61 -29.64
N SER A 164 -35.45 7.83 -28.37
CA SER A 164 -34.19 7.43 -27.74
C SER A 164 -34.09 5.90 -27.66
N ILE A 165 -32.89 5.36 -27.87
CA ILE A 165 -32.62 3.92 -27.93
C ILE A 165 -31.66 3.52 -26.81
N ILE A 166 -31.93 2.39 -26.17
CA ILE A 166 -30.93 1.54 -25.53
C ILE A 166 -31.02 0.18 -26.23
N ALA A 167 -29.89 -0.42 -26.62
CA ALA A 167 -29.87 -1.81 -27.08
C ALA A 167 -28.76 -2.58 -26.35
N VAL A 168 -29.00 -3.86 -26.09
CA VAL A 168 -28.02 -4.75 -25.45
C VAL A 168 -27.90 -6.04 -26.23
N VAL A 169 -26.72 -6.65 -26.22
CA VAL A 169 -26.46 -7.95 -26.87
C VAL A 169 -25.79 -8.88 -25.88
N GLY A 170 -26.36 -10.08 -25.71
CA GLY A 170 -25.81 -11.12 -24.84
C GLY A 170 -24.58 -11.78 -25.45
N LEU A 171 -23.52 -11.94 -24.65
CA LEU A 171 -22.41 -12.84 -24.97
C LEU A 171 -22.71 -14.27 -24.52
N GLU A 172 -23.43 -14.43 -23.40
CA GLU A 172 -23.79 -15.71 -22.78
C GLU A 172 -25.30 -15.96 -22.79
N ASP A 173 -25.69 -17.23 -22.77
CA ASP A 173 -27.10 -17.64 -22.68
C ASP A 173 -27.72 -17.26 -21.32
N ASN A 174 -28.98 -16.81 -21.34
CA ASN A 174 -29.70 -16.37 -20.14
C ASN A 174 -28.96 -15.30 -19.31
N THR A 175 -28.31 -14.33 -19.97
CA THR A 175 -27.76 -13.14 -19.30
C THR A 175 -28.90 -12.26 -18.82
N GLU A 176 -29.06 -12.09 -17.49
CA GLU A 176 -30.08 -11.21 -16.92
C GLU A 176 -29.68 -9.73 -17.09
N ILE A 177 -30.63 -8.90 -17.49
CA ILE A 177 -30.48 -7.46 -17.71
C ILE A 177 -31.45 -6.70 -16.78
N GLN A 178 -30.93 -5.64 -16.16
CA GLN A 178 -31.70 -4.69 -15.37
C GLN A 178 -31.41 -3.28 -15.88
N VAL A 179 -32.44 -2.54 -16.27
CA VAL A 179 -32.31 -1.12 -16.67
C VAL A 179 -33.11 -0.25 -15.72
N LEU A 180 -32.43 0.56 -14.90
CA LEU A 180 -33.07 1.61 -14.11
C LEU A 180 -33.35 2.80 -15.04
N LEU A 181 -34.63 3.11 -15.26
CA LEU A 181 -35.07 4.02 -16.30
C LEU A 181 -35.14 5.48 -15.83
N THR A 182 -34.55 6.41 -16.60
CA THR A 182 -34.72 7.86 -16.37
C THR A 182 -35.93 8.48 -17.10
N SER A 183 -36.52 7.77 -18.06
CA SER A 183 -37.70 8.19 -18.81
C SER A 183 -38.56 6.98 -19.22
N SER A 184 -39.83 7.21 -19.54
CA SER A 184 -40.74 6.14 -19.95
C SER A 184 -40.31 5.46 -21.26
N VAL A 185 -40.38 4.12 -21.28
CA VAL A 185 -40.04 3.25 -22.43
C VAL A 185 -41.19 2.31 -22.77
N ARG A 186 -41.12 1.71 -23.97
CA ARG A 186 -41.89 0.52 -24.32
C ARG A 186 -40.95 -0.67 -24.48
N PHE A 187 -41.32 -1.80 -23.88
CA PHE A 187 -40.66 -3.09 -24.04
C PHE A 187 -41.68 -4.22 -23.86
N ASN A 188 -41.64 -5.24 -24.73
CA ASN A 188 -42.56 -6.38 -24.77
C ASN A 188 -44.04 -5.96 -24.68
N ALA A 189 -44.43 -5.06 -25.59
CA ALA A 189 -45.73 -4.36 -25.65
C ALA A 189 -46.18 -3.60 -24.37
N THR A 190 -45.37 -3.59 -23.31
CA THR A 190 -45.65 -2.99 -22.01
C THR A 190 -44.98 -1.61 -21.91
N VAL A 191 -45.58 -0.68 -21.17
CA VAL A 191 -45.01 0.65 -20.91
C VAL A 191 -44.48 0.70 -19.48
N TYR A 192 -43.22 1.10 -19.35
CA TYR A 192 -42.53 1.34 -18.08
C TYR A 192 -42.27 2.84 -17.95
N ASN A 193 -42.18 3.36 -16.73
CA ASN A 193 -42.05 4.77 -16.40
C ASN A 193 -40.65 5.11 -15.88
N ALA A 194 -40.36 6.41 -15.77
CA ALA A 194 -39.16 6.87 -15.07
C ALA A 194 -39.18 6.37 -13.61
N GLY A 195 -38.04 5.83 -13.15
CA GLY A 195 -37.89 5.20 -11.83
C GLY A 195 -38.24 3.71 -11.79
N ASP A 196 -38.91 3.16 -12.80
CA ASP A 196 -39.12 1.71 -12.88
C ASP A 196 -37.80 1.00 -13.24
N ILE A 197 -37.63 -0.24 -12.76
CA ILE A 197 -36.54 -1.12 -13.18
C ILE A 197 -37.12 -2.11 -14.20
N LEU A 198 -36.64 -2.03 -15.44
CA LEU A 198 -36.96 -2.97 -16.50
C LEU A 198 -36.07 -4.22 -16.36
N HIS A 199 -36.70 -5.39 -16.24
CA HIS A 199 -36.01 -6.68 -16.15
C HIS A 199 -36.33 -7.56 -17.36
N PHE A 200 -35.30 -8.13 -17.99
CA PHE A 200 -35.40 -9.15 -19.04
C PHE A 200 -34.11 -9.98 -19.08
N SER A 201 -34.04 -10.97 -19.96
CA SER A 201 -32.80 -11.74 -20.21
C SER A 201 -32.50 -11.78 -21.70
N VAL A 202 -31.23 -11.90 -22.08
CA VAL A 202 -30.80 -12.11 -23.46
C VAL A 202 -29.90 -13.34 -23.54
N ASN A 203 -29.93 -14.03 -24.67
CA ASN A 203 -29.07 -15.18 -24.93
C ASN A 203 -27.78 -14.80 -25.69
N SER A 204 -26.88 -15.76 -25.85
CA SER A 204 -25.65 -15.56 -26.62
C SER A 204 -25.98 -15.20 -28.07
N ASP A 205 -25.33 -14.17 -28.62
CA ASP A 205 -25.62 -13.58 -29.93
C ASP A 205 -27.11 -13.21 -30.13
N GLU A 206 -27.83 -12.83 -29.07
CA GLU A 206 -29.19 -12.27 -29.13
C GLU A 206 -29.17 -10.81 -28.67
N ALA A 207 -29.84 -9.93 -29.43
CA ALA A 207 -30.02 -8.53 -29.11
C ALA A 207 -31.42 -8.25 -28.55
N ALA A 208 -31.53 -7.27 -27.66
CA ALA A 208 -32.80 -6.70 -27.19
C ALA A 208 -32.73 -5.18 -27.28
N GLN A 209 -33.77 -4.55 -27.85
CA GLN A 209 -33.81 -3.10 -28.06
C GLN A 209 -34.97 -2.46 -27.26
N VAL A 210 -34.61 -1.54 -26.36
CA VAL A 210 -35.54 -0.76 -25.52
C VAL A 210 -35.75 0.61 -26.16
N ILE A 211 -37.01 0.93 -26.48
CA ILE A 211 -37.39 2.16 -27.19
C ILE A 211 -38.09 3.14 -26.24
N GLY A 212 -37.56 4.36 -26.14
CA GLY A 212 -38.20 5.45 -25.41
C GLY A 212 -39.56 5.84 -25.99
N LEU A 213 -40.47 6.33 -25.16
CA LEU A 213 -41.68 6.99 -25.68
C LEU A 213 -41.31 8.33 -26.36
N ARG A 214 -42.22 8.86 -27.19
CA ARG A 214 -42.00 10.10 -27.96
C ARG A 214 -41.46 11.24 -27.07
N GLY A 215 -40.26 11.72 -27.38
CA GLY A 215 -39.60 12.81 -26.65
C GLY A 215 -38.91 12.41 -25.34
N ALA A 216 -38.80 11.11 -25.06
CA ALA A 216 -37.96 10.58 -23.99
C ALA A 216 -36.48 10.93 -24.22
N ASP A 217 -35.77 11.21 -23.12
CA ASP A 217 -34.31 11.24 -23.06
C ASP A 217 -33.94 10.19 -22.01
N LEU A 218 -33.32 9.09 -22.43
CA LEU A 218 -32.95 7.96 -21.56
C LEU A 218 -31.57 8.12 -20.94
N SER A 219 -30.94 9.28 -21.12
CA SER A 219 -29.61 9.56 -20.58
C SER A 219 -29.62 9.43 -19.06
N GLY A 220 -28.57 8.83 -18.52
CA GLY A 220 -28.49 8.51 -17.10
C GLY A 220 -29.16 7.19 -16.70
N SER A 221 -29.90 6.52 -17.60
CA SER A 221 -30.44 5.19 -17.31
C SER A 221 -29.30 4.21 -17.07
N ILE A 222 -29.32 3.52 -15.92
CA ILE A 222 -28.26 2.61 -15.50
C ILE A 222 -28.60 1.20 -15.98
N ILE A 223 -27.74 0.64 -16.82
CA ILE A 223 -27.83 -0.73 -17.32
C ILE A 223 -26.90 -1.60 -16.48
N ARG A 224 -27.44 -2.69 -15.92
CA ARG A 224 -26.72 -3.71 -15.18
C ARG A 224 -26.99 -5.08 -15.78
N SER A 225 -26.01 -5.98 -15.77
CA SER A 225 -26.19 -7.36 -16.24
C SER A 225 -25.49 -8.40 -15.34
N SER A 226 -25.93 -9.66 -15.43
CA SER A 226 -25.32 -10.78 -14.69
C SER A 226 -23.96 -11.21 -15.25
N SER A 227 -23.77 -11.04 -16.56
CA SER A 227 -22.56 -11.36 -17.33
C SER A 227 -22.24 -10.20 -18.29
N PRO A 228 -21.03 -10.06 -18.83
CA PRO A 228 -20.69 -8.98 -19.74
C PRO A 228 -21.57 -8.96 -20.99
N ILE A 229 -21.94 -7.76 -21.42
CA ILE A 229 -22.80 -7.52 -22.58
C ILE A 229 -22.18 -6.48 -23.49
N VAL A 230 -22.58 -6.48 -24.76
CA VAL A 230 -22.49 -5.28 -25.58
C VAL A 230 -23.65 -4.37 -25.20
N ALA A 231 -23.40 -3.08 -24.98
CA ALA A 231 -24.43 -2.08 -24.75
C ALA A 231 -24.29 -0.94 -25.75
N TYR A 232 -25.42 -0.49 -26.31
CA TYR A 232 -25.53 0.64 -27.22
C TYR A 232 -26.53 1.65 -26.68
N SER A 233 -26.32 2.92 -27.00
CA SER A 233 -27.36 3.94 -26.79
C SER A 233 -27.32 4.99 -27.89
N GLY A 234 -28.46 5.63 -28.13
CA GLY A 234 -28.59 6.58 -29.23
C GLY A 234 -30.00 7.10 -29.43
N HIS A 235 -30.34 7.43 -30.67
CA HIS A 235 -31.63 8.02 -31.03
C HIS A 235 -31.94 7.77 -32.51
N GLN A 236 -33.20 7.50 -32.85
CA GLN A 236 -33.60 7.12 -34.23
C GLN A 236 -33.46 8.24 -35.28
N CYS A 237 -33.56 9.50 -34.83
CA CYS A 237 -33.46 10.72 -35.65
C CYS A 237 -33.40 11.91 -34.67
N ALA A 238 -32.21 12.39 -34.32
CA ALA A 238 -31.95 13.49 -33.39
C ALA A 238 -31.60 14.77 -34.15
N SER A 239 -31.99 15.92 -33.63
CA SER A 239 -31.52 17.23 -34.08
C SER A 239 -31.19 18.09 -32.86
N THR A 240 -30.08 18.83 -32.93
CA THR A 240 -29.57 19.71 -31.87
C THR A 240 -29.85 21.19 -32.12
N ALA A 241 -30.42 21.52 -33.29
CA ALA A 241 -30.63 22.89 -33.76
C ALA A 241 -31.84 22.96 -34.72
N SER A 242 -31.73 23.75 -35.79
CA SER A 242 -32.57 23.68 -36.99
C SER A 242 -31.86 22.92 -38.13
N SER A 243 -30.95 22.01 -37.76
CA SER A 243 -30.33 21.04 -38.67
C SER A 243 -31.39 20.03 -39.15
N PHE A 244 -31.04 19.16 -40.09
CA PHE A 244 -31.82 17.95 -40.33
C PHE A 244 -31.67 16.99 -39.12
N CYS A 245 -32.29 15.82 -39.18
CA CYS A 245 -32.17 14.85 -38.10
C CYS A 245 -31.40 13.62 -38.56
N ASP A 246 -30.49 13.19 -37.70
CA ASP A 246 -29.60 12.07 -37.98
C ASP A 246 -29.78 10.96 -36.96
N ILE A 247 -29.46 9.73 -37.32
CA ILE A 247 -29.34 8.65 -36.34
C ILE A 247 -28.20 9.00 -35.37
N LEU A 248 -28.37 8.66 -34.10
CA LEU A 248 -27.25 8.59 -33.16
C LEU A 248 -27.08 7.12 -32.76
N SER A 249 -25.86 6.59 -32.85
CA SER A 249 -25.57 5.20 -32.48
C SER A 249 -24.14 5.07 -31.98
N GLU A 250 -23.96 4.87 -30.67
CA GLU A 250 -22.64 4.66 -30.05
C GLU A 250 -22.63 3.37 -29.23
N GLN A 251 -21.52 2.62 -29.30
CA GLN A 251 -21.27 1.49 -28.40
C GLN A 251 -20.71 2.03 -27.08
N LEU A 252 -21.38 1.70 -25.97
CA LEU A 252 -21.04 2.22 -24.65
C LEU A 252 -19.79 1.53 -24.07
N ILE A 253 -18.93 2.32 -23.45
CA ILE A 253 -17.83 1.85 -22.60
C ILE A 253 -18.34 1.49 -21.19
N PRO A 254 -17.86 0.39 -20.58
CA PRO A 254 -18.30 -0.02 -19.25
C PRO A 254 -17.76 0.92 -18.16
N VAL A 255 -18.51 1.05 -17.06
CA VAL A 255 -18.23 2.01 -15.98
C VAL A 255 -16.84 1.84 -15.36
N ASN A 256 -16.33 0.62 -15.24
CA ASN A 256 -14.99 0.32 -14.71
C ASN A 256 -13.84 0.78 -15.63
N SER A 257 -14.14 1.19 -16.86
CA SER A 257 -13.16 1.72 -17.82
C SER A 257 -13.14 3.25 -17.92
N TRP A 258 -13.97 3.95 -17.12
CA TRP A 258 -14.08 5.41 -17.13
C TRP A 258 -12.87 6.07 -16.43
N GLY A 259 -12.54 7.30 -16.84
CA GLY A 259 -11.42 8.08 -16.32
C GLY A 259 -11.85 9.41 -15.70
N SER A 260 -10.90 10.15 -15.17
CA SER A 260 -11.13 11.37 -14.38
C SER A 260 -10.90 12.66 -15.17
N THR A 261 -10.06 12.63 -16.19
CA THR A 261 -9.59 13.82 -16.92
C THR A 261 -9.80 13.63 -18.42
N HIS A 262 -10.58 14.53 -19.04
CA HIS A 262 -10.98 14.46 -20.45
C HIS A 262 -10.60 15.75 -21.16
N ILE A 263 -9.94 15.63 -22.31
CA ILE A 263 -9.59 16.79 -23.15
C ILE A 263 -10.64 16.93 -24.25
N TYR A 264 -11.42 18.01 -24.19
CA TYR A 264 -12.39 18.33 -25.23
C TYR A 264 -11.76 19.18 -26.33
N THR A 265 -12.27 19.03 -27.55
CA THR A 265 -11.69 19.67 -28.73
C THR A 265 -12.75 20.27 -29.65
N ALA A 266 -12.47 21.46 -30.18
CA ALA A 266 -13.28 22.08 -31.23
C ALA A 266 -13.19 21.30 -32.55
N THR A 267 -14.20 21.50 -33.39
CA THR A 267 -14.47 20.67 -34.56
C THR A 267 -14.26 21.46 -35.85
N GLY A 268 -13.09 21.35 -36.46
CA GLY A 268 -12.68 22.15 -37.62
C GLY A 268 -12.00 23.46 -37.24
N THR A 269 -12.72 24.41 -36.63
CA THR A 269 -12.17 25.70 -36.16
C THR A 269 -12.46 25.97 -34.69
N GLU A 270 -11.69 26.86 -34.04
CA GLU A 270 -11.78 27.13 -32.61
C GLU A 270 -13.15 27.70 -32.16
N ASP A 271 -13.81 28.48 -33.04
CA ASP A 271 -15.14 29.05 -32.81
C ASP A 271 -16.29 28.00 -32.91
N ASP A 272 -16.02 26.80 -33.44
CA ASP A 272 -17.05 25.78 -33.62
C ASP A 272 -17.50 25.20 -32.27
N THR A 273 -18.80 25.32 -31.97
CA THR A 273 -19.38 24.80 -30.73
C THR A 273 -19.95 23.40 -30.91
N SER A 274 -19.71 22.51 -29.93
CA SER A 274 -20.38 21.21 -29.78
C SER A 274 -21.12 21.12 -28.43
N ILE A 275 -22.05 20.17 -28.31
CA ILE A 275 -22.71 19.85 -27.03
C ILE A 275 -21.92 18.74 -26.35
N PHE A 276 -21.64 18.88 -25.06
CA PHE A 276 -20.99 17.86 -24.24
C PHE A 276 -21.94 17.39 -23.14
N ARG A 277 -22.01 16.09 -22.90
CA ARG A 277 -22.72 15.49 -21.75
C ARG A 277 -21.72 14.75 -20.88
N ILE A 278 -21.68 15.11 -19.60
CA ILE A 278 -20.72 14.62 -18.61
C ILE A 278 -21.50 13.82 -17.57
N PHE A 279 -21.25 12.51 -17.47
CA PHE A 279 -22.01 11.58 -16.64
C PHE A 279 -21.24 11.15 -15.39
N ALA A 280 -21.95 11.01 -14.27
CA ALA A 280 -21.43 10.44 -13.03
C ALA A 280 -22.04 9.05 -12.75
N PHE A 281 -21.21 8.14 -12.21
CA PHE A 281 -21.68 6.84 -11.68
C PHE A 281 -21.61 6.76 -10.15
N LEU A 282 -20.70 7.51 -9.52
CA LEU A 282 -20.61 7.61 -8.06
C LEU A 282 -21.32 8.85 -7.54
N ASP A 283 -21.95 8.73 -6.36
CA ASP A 283 -22.58 9.86 -5.69
C ASP A 283 -21.55 10.90 -5.24
N GLY A 284 -21.90 12.18 -5.31
CA GLY A 284 -20.98 13.25 -4.94
C GLY A 284 -19.83 13.51 -5.93
N THR A 285 -19.97 13.10 -7.19
CA THR A 285 -18.98 13.38 -8.24
C THR A 285 -18.98 14.88 -8.58
N ILE A 286 -17.89 15.58 -8.27
CA ILE A 286 -17.68 17.00 -8.55
C ILE A 286 -17.01 17.12 -9.93
N ILE A 287 -17.72 17.74 -10.87
CA ILE A 287 -17.23 18.07 -12.22
C ILE A 287 -16.74 19.52 -12.25
N SER A 288 -15.58 19.75 -12.88
CA SER A 288 -15.09 21.07 -13.27
C SER A 288 -15.06 21.21 -14.79
N VAL A 289 -15.51 22.35 -15.31
CA VAL A 289 -15.55 22.69 -16.74
C VAL A 289 -15.05 24.14 -16.91
N PRO A 290 -14.14 24.44 -17.86
CA PRO A 290 -13.54 25.77 -17.97
C PRO A 290 -14.60 26.85 -18.24
N GLY A 291 -14.55 27.93 -17.45
CA GLY A 291 -15.51 29.04 -17.55
C GLY A 291 -16.82 28.83 -16.79
N PHE A 292 -17.04 27.69 -16.16
CA PHE A 292 -18.25 27.38 -15.37
C PHE A 292 -17.92 27.09 -13.90
N PRO A 293 -18.86 27.33 -12.95
CA PRO A 293 -18.69 26.88 -11.57
C PRO A 293 -18.74 25.35 -11.49
N ASN A 294 -17.95 24.77 -10.57
CA ASN A 294 -17.96 23.33 -10.32
C ASN A 294 -19.38 22.84 -9.95
N ARG A 295 -19.72 21.63 -10.41
CA ARG A 295 -21.04 21.03 -10.21
C ARG A 295 -20.92 19.62 -9.65
N THR A 296 -21.61 19.36 -8.55
CA THR A 296 -21.77 18.00 -8.01
C THR A 296 -22.90 17.27 -8.74
N LEU A 297 -22.66 16.01 -9.09
CA LEU A 297 -23.57 15.06 -9.71
C LEU A 297 -23.61 13.76 -8.89
N ASN A 298 -24.76 13.10 -8.88
CA ASN A 298 -24.96 11.79 -8.28
C ASN A 298 -25.01 10.66 -9.33
N SER A 299 -25.11 9.41 -8.90
CA SER A 299 -25.17 8.25 -9.78
C SER A 299 -26.30 8.36 -10.81
N GLY A 300 -25.97 8.27 -12.09
CA GLY A 300 -26.91 8.43 -13.20
C GLY A 300 -27.25 9.89 -13.54
N GLU A 301 -26.83 10.87 -12.75
CA GLU A 301 -26.96 12.28 -13.12
C GLU A 301 -25.91 12.68 -14.18
N PHE A 302 -26.25 13.70 -14.97
CA PHE A 302 -25.35 14.25 -15.97
C PHE A 302 -25.47 15.77 -16.09
N TRP A 303 -24.40 16.39 -16.59
CA TRP A 303 -24.35 17.79 -16.94
C TRP A 303 -24.21 17.93 -18.46
N GLU A 304 -25.21 18.56 -19.09
CA GLU A 304 -25.13 19.05 -20.47
C GLU A 304 -24.57 20.48 -20.50
N VAL A 305 -23.56 20.71 -21.33
CA VAL A 305 -22.91 22.02 -21.53
C VAL A 305 -22.51 22.20 -23.00
N GLN A 306 -22.63 23.40 -23.54
CA GLN A 306 -22.16 23.73 -24.89
C GLN A 306 -20.78 24.40 -24.79
N LEU A 307 -19.78 23.85 -25.48
CA LEU A 307 -18.39 24.30 -25.42
C LEU A 307 -17.85 24.60 -26.83
N SER A 308 -16.89 25.51 -26.91
CA SER A 308 -16.05 25.83 -28.08
C SER A 308 -14.58 25.83 -27.66
N GLY A 309 -13.67 25.89 -28.63
CA GLY A 309 -12.24 25.82 -28.39
C GLY A 309 -11.79 24.50 -27.77
N TYR A 310 -10.73 24.58 -26.97
CA TYR A 310 -10.04 23.42 -26.40
C TYR A 310 -9.94 23.59 -24.88
N GLY A 311 -9.99 22.49 -24.13
CA GLY A 311 -9.87 22.56 -22.66
C GLY A 311 -10.03 21.20 -21.99
N VAL A 312 -10.05 21.23 -20.65
CA VAL A 312 -10.11 20.03 -19.80
C VAL A 312 -11.40 19.99 -19.01
N ILE A 313 -12.11 18.87 -19.08
CA ILE A 313 -13.16 18.49 -18.12
C ILE A 313 -12.52 17.53 -17.13
N SER A 314 -12.55 17.87 -15.84
CA SER A 314 -11.95 17.05 -14.78
C SER A 314 -12.96 16.72 -13.67
N SER A 315 -12.82 15.56 -13.05
CA SER A 315 -13.69 15.11 -11.96
C SER A 315 -12.94 14.40 -10.82
N ASN A 316 -13.46 14.52 -9.58
CA ASN A 316 -12.86 13.86 -8.40
C ASN A 316 -13.07 12.34 -8.35
N PHE A 317 -14.00 11.82 -9.15
CA PHE A 317 -14.25 10.41 -9.40
C PHE A 317 -14.33 10.15 -10.91
N PRO A 318 -14.15 8.90 -11.37
CA PRO A 318 -14.31 8.55 -12.78
C PRO A 318 -15.66 9.00 -13.34
N SER A 319 -15.63 9.67 -14.49
CA SER A 319 -16.77 10.18 -15.23
C SER A 319 -16.70 9.74 -16.69
N LYS A 320 -17.80 9.91 -17.43
CA LYS A 320 -17.84 9.69 -18.87
C LYS A 320 -18.23 10.98 -19.57
N VAL A 321 -17.39 11.46 -20.47
CA VAL A 321 -17.70 12.59 -21.34
C VAL A 321 -18.04 12.08 -22.74
N VAL A 322 -19.12 12.62 -23.32
CA VAL A 322 -19.43 12.47 -24.75
C VAL A 322 -19.50 13.84 -25.41
N GLN A 323 -19.18 13.88 -26.69
CA GLN A 323 -19.37 15.03 -27.57
C GLN A 323 -20.49 14.72 -28.56
N ILE A 324 -21.36 15.69 -28.81
CA ILE A 324 -22.43 15.63 -29.80
C ILE A 324 -22.19 16.79 -30.75
N LEU A 325 -21.94 16.45 -32.03
CA LEU A 325 -21.56 17.40 -33.06
C LEU A 325 -22.69 18.40 -33.36
N ARG A 326 -22.28 19.58 -33.84
CA ARG A 326 -23.21 20.67 -34.20
C ARG A 326 -22.63 21.64 -35.22
N PHE A 327 -21.35 22.00 -35.11
CA PHE A 327 -20.67 22.77 -36.14
C PHE A 327 -19.34 22.11 -36.53
N ILE A 328 -19.04 22.11 -37.83
CA ILE A 328 -17.71 21.74 -38.36
C ILE A 328 -17.25 22.84 -39.32
N SER A 329 -16.11 23.47 -39.01
CA SER A 329 -15.51 24.52 -39.84
C SER A 329 -16.47 25.65 -40.21
N GLY A 330 -17.29 26.10 -39.25
CA GLY A 330 -18.32 27.14 -39.41
C GLY A 330 -19.62 26.68 -40.09
N THR A 331 -19.70 25.43 -40.54
CA THR A 331 -20.91 24.84 -41.13
C THR A 331 -21.77 24.25 -40.01
N LEU A 332 -23.07 24.59 -39.95
CA LEU A 332 -24.01 23.85 -39.10
C LEU A 332 -24.18 22.46 -39.70
N VAL A 333 -23.83 21.43 -38.93
CA VAL A 333 -23.92 20.02 -39.34
C VAL A 333 -24.99 19.28 -38.56
N ASP A 334 -25.36 18.12 -39.05
CA ASP A 334 -26.24 17.21 -38.35
C ASP A 334 -25.50 16.51 -37.19
N PRO A 335 -26.21 16.06 -36.15
CA PRO A 335 -25.55 15.58 -34.94
C PRO A 335 -25.06 14.13 -35.10
N SER A 336 -23.81 13.88 -34.73
CA SER A 336 -23.26 12.55 -34.46
C SER A 336 -22.68 12.53 -33.03
N ILE A 337 -22.64 11.34 -32.41
CA ILE A 337 -22.23 11.13 -31.02
C ILE A 337 -20.85 10.48 -30.94
N ILE A 338 -19.96 11.05 -30.11
CA ILE A 338 -18.58 10.61 -29.97
C ILE A 338 -18.25 10.40 -28.49
N GLN A 339 -17.79 9.21 -28.11
CA GLN A 339 -17.10 9.01 -26.83
C GLN A 339 -15.81 9.85 -26.78
N VAL A 340 -15.73 10.82 -25.87
CA VAL A 340 -14.49 11.59 -25.64
C VAL A 340 -13.58 10.73 -24.77
N PRO A 341 -12.35 10.40 -25.19
CA PRO A 341 -11.43 9.62 -24.36
C PRO A 341 -10.95 10.43 -23.16
N SER A 342 -10.84 9.77 -22.01
CA SER A 342 -10.08 10.28 -20.86
C SER A 342 -8.58 9.98 -21.01
N GLU A 343 -7.71 10.67 -20.29
CA GLU A 343 -6.25 10.46 -20.37
C GLU A 343 -5.85 9.01 -20.06
N GLU A 344 -6.57 8.38 -19.12
CA GLU A 344 -6.45 6.95 -18.79
C GLU A 344 -6.75 6.00 -19.97
N GLN A 345 -7.42 6.51 -21.02
CA GLN A 345 -7.85 5.76 -22.21
C GLN A 345 -7.02 6.08 -23.47
N PHE A 346 -5.98 6.90 -23.38
CA PHE A 346 -5.14 7.25 -24.54
C PHE A 346 -4.30 6.03 -25.00
N ALA A 347 -3.86 6.01 -26.26
CA ALA A 347 -3.06 4.90 -26.81
C ALA A 347 -1.93 5.40 -27.75
N PHE A 348 -1.02 4.50 -28.16
CA PHE A 348 0.20 4.85 -28.92
C PHE A 348 0.07 4.71 -30.45
N VAL A 349 -0.92 3.93 -30.89
CA VAL A 349 -1.07 3.51 -32.27
C VAL A 349 -2.56 3.43 -32.57
N PHE A 350 -3.00 4.06 -33.64
CA PHE A 350 -4.38 4.02 -34.13
C PHE A 350 -4.41 3.60 -35.59
N GLY A 351 -5.52 2.98 -36.01
CA GLY A 351 -5.73 2.56 -37.38
C GLY A 351 -7.23 2.58 -37.66
N PHE A 352 -7.69 3.58 -38.39
CA PHE A 352 -9.10 3.86 -38.66
C PHE A 352 -9.33 4.10 -40.15
N THR A 353 -10.60 4.30 -40.54
CA THR A 353 -10.97 4.52 -41.93
C THR A 353 -12.08 5.56 -42.05
N THR A 354 -11.91 6.50 -42.97
CA THR A 354 -12.97 7.46 -43.30
C THR A 354 -14.05 6.76 -44.16
N PRO A 355 -15.35 7.11 -44.00
CA PRO A 355 -16.41 6.57 -44.84
C PRO A 355 -16.26 6.90 -46.34
N PRO A 356 -16.86 6.08 -47.23
CA PRO A 356 -17.14 6.53 -48.61
C PRO A 356 -18.19 7.63 -48.59
N LYS A 357 -18.54 8.17 -49.77
CA LYS A 357 -19.77 8.96 -49.91
C LYS A 357 -20.99 8.17 -49.42
N SER A 358 -21.90 8.83 -48.73
CA SER A 358 -23.21 8.29 -48.34
C SER A 358 -24.24 8.63 -49.43
N GLY A 359 -24.44 9.91 -49.77
CA GLY A 359 -25.34 10.26 -50.87
C GLY A 359 -25.59 11.74 -51.12
N GLY A 360 -25.38 12.60 -50.13
CA GLY A 360 -25.51 14.06 -50.24
C GLY A 360 -24.53 14.66 -51.27
N ASP A 361 -23.24 14.29 -51.18
CA ASP A 361 -22.22 14.75 -52.13
C ASP A 361 -21.68 13.61 -53.01
N GLY A 362 -21.73 13.80 -54.33
CA GLY A 362 -21.17 12.85 -55.30
C GLY A 362 -19.66 12.54 -55.13
N SER A 363 -18.95 13.32 -54.33
CA SER A 363 -17.52 13.23 -53.99
C SER A 363 -17.20 12.82 -52.53
N GLY A 364 -18.21 12.66 -51.66
CA GLY A 364 -18.12 12.05 -50.31
C GLY A 364 -17.74 12.97 -49.14
N PHE A 365 -17.67 12.43 -47.92
CA PHE A 365 -17.38 13.20 -46.70
C PHE A 365 -16.10 14.05 -46.75
N PHE A 366 -16.19 15.28 -46.25
CA PHE A 366 -15.07 16.06 -45.76
C PHE A 366 -14.65 15.53 -44.38
N ASN A 367 -13.44 14.96 -44.31
CA ASN A 367 -12.96 14.23 -43.16
C ASN A 367 -11.96 15.04 -42.33
N PHE A 368 -12.05 14.92 -41.02
CA PHE A 368 -11.18 15.58 -40.06
C PHE A 368 -10.73 14.59 -38.98
N VAL A 369 -9.55 14.82 -38.43
CA VAL A 369 -9.05 14.12 -37.26
C VAL A 369 -8.46 15.13 -36.28
N ASN A 370 -8.87 15.02 -35.01
CA ASN A 370 -8.26 15.73 -33.90
C ASN A 370 -7.30 14.78 -33.17
N ILE A 371 -6.02 15.15 -33.12
CA ILE A 371 -4.96 14.41 -32.44
C ILE A 371 -4.57 15.19 -31.19
N VAL A 372 -4.84 14.63 -30.01
CA VAL A 372 -4.43 15.20 -28.72
C VAL A 372 -3.15 14.50 -28.27
N VAL A 373 -2.05 15.24 -28.19
CA VAL A 373 -0.71 14.70 -27.84
C VAL A 373 0.09 15.76 -27.07
N LYS A 374 1.07 15.35 -26.26
CA LYS A 374 1.93 16.29 -25.54
C LYS A 374 2.71 17.19 -26.50
N ALA A 375 2.87 18.46 -26.15
CA ALA A 375 3.43 19.51 -27.03
C ALA A 375 4.86 19.20 -27.51
N ASN A 376 5.69 18.67 -26.61
CA ASN A 376 7.06 18.23 -26.86
C ASN A 376 7.14 17.02 -27.82
N GLU A 377 6.15 16.14 -27.78
CA GLU A 377 6.08 14.91 -28.57
C GLU A 377 5.34 15.05 -29.88
N CYS A 378 4.59 16.13 -30.12
CA CYS A 378 3.75 16.26 -31.32
C CYS A 378 4.48 15.92 -32.66
N ASN A 379 5.77 16.26 -32.78
CA ASN A 379 6.58 15.97 -33.97
C ASN A 379 7.05 14.50 -34.11
N THR A 380 6.88 13.64 -33.09
CA THR A 380 7.12 12.19 -33.18
C THR A 380 5.91 11.45 -33.74
N VAL A 381 4.71 12.03 -33.69
CA VAL A 381 3.51 11.45 -34.28
C VAL A 381 3.58 11.48 -35.81
N THR A 382 3.15 10.39 -36.42
CA THR A 382 3.05 10.24 -37.88
C THR A 382 1.65 9.83 -38.30
N THR A 383 1.14 10.42 -39.39
CA THR A 383 -0.06 9.97 -40.10
C THR A 383 0.39 9.25 -41.37
N ASN A 384 0.10 7.96 -41.51
CA ASN A 384 0.58 7.10 -42.62
C ASN A 384 2.10 7.23 -42.87
N GLY A 385 2.89 7.29 -41.79
CA GLY A 385 4.35 7.45 -41.83
C GLY A 385 4.86 8.87 -42.11
N GLN A 386 3.99 9.86 -42.35
CA GLN A 386 4.37 11.26 -42.50
C GLN A 386 4.24 12.02 -41.18
N ARG A 387 5.31 12.70 -40.73
CA ARG A 387 5.30 13.45 -39.45
C ARG A 387 4.38 14.67 -39.49
N LEU A 388 3.68 14.90 -38.38
CA LEU A 388 2.86 16.10 -38.18
C LEU A 388 3.70 17.39 -38.25
N GLN A 389 3.10 18.48 -38.71
CA GLN A 389 3.76 19.79 -38.89
C GLN A 389 3.44 20.74 -37.72
N CYS A 390 3.69 20.25 -36.50
CA CYS A 390 3.16 20.84 -35.27
C CYS A 390 3.54 22.32 -35.05
N ALA A 391 4.72 22.76 -35.50
CA ALA A 391 5.15 24.15 -35.41
C ALA A 391 4.20 25.16 -36.11
N THR A 392 3.31 24.68 -36.98
CA THR A 392 2.33 25.51 -37.72
C THR A 392 0.87 25.09 -37.51
N THR A 393 0.60 23.91 -36.94
CA THR A 393 -0.76 23.32 -36.86
C THR A 393 -1.19 22.91 -35.46
N ALA A 394 -0.30 22.95 -34.47
CA ALA A 394 -0.62 22.56 -33.09
C ALA A 394 -1.21 23.76 -32.32
N VAL A 395 -2.41 23.58 -31.76
CA VAL A 395 -3.06 24.53 -30.86
C VAL A 395 -2.90 24.05 -29.42
N PRO A 396 -2.37 24.86 -28.49
CA PRO A 396 -2.22 24.45 -27.09
C PRO A 396 -3.57 24.32 -26.38
N VAL A 397 -3.73 23.28 -25.57
CA VAL A 397 -4.88 23.15 -24.67
C VAL A 397 -4.62 24.01 -23.42
N PRO A 398 -5.48 24.99 -23.09
CA PRO A 398 -5.28 25.86 -21.94
C PRO A 398 -5.19 25.06 -20.63
N GLY A 399 -4.09 25.25 -19.90
CA GLY A 399 -3.87 24.63 -18.59
C GLY A 399 -3.22 23.25 -18.59
N THR A 400 -2.80 22.71 -19.74
CA THR A 400 -2.09 21.41 -19.81
C THR A 400 -0.82 21.46 -20.66
N GLU A 401 -0.10 20.34 -20.70
CA GLU A 401 1.02 20.09 -21.62
C GLU A 401 0.59 19.58 -23.01
N TYR A 402 -0.71 19.41 -23.25
CA TYR A 402 -1.23 18.86 -24.50
C TYR A 402 -1.43 19.94 -25.56
N VAL A 403 -1.22 19.54 -26.82
CA VAL A 403 -1.65 20.27 -28.01
C VAL A 403 -2.65 19.43 -28.78
N VAL A 404 -3.53 20.12 -29.50
CA VAL A 404 -4.42 19.52 -30.49
C VAL A 404 -3.88 19.84 -31.88
N VAL A 405 -3.71 18.81 -32.71
CA VAL A 405 -3.55 18.97 -34.15
C VAL A 405 -4.83 18.53 -34.83
N THR A 406 -5.56 19.49 -35.38
CA THR A 406 -6.69 19.22 -36.29
C THR A 406 -6.15 19.09 -37.71
N GLN A 407 -6.28 17.90 -38.31
CA GLN A 407 -5.87 17.64 -39.69
C GLN A 407 -7.12 17.34 -40.54
N GLN A 408 -7.31 18.10 -41.61
CA GLN A 408 -8.24 17.71 -42.67
C GLN A 408 -7.63 16.58 -43.50
N LEU A 409 -8.34 15.46 -43.61
CA LEU A 409 -7.96 14.30 -44.39
C LEU A 409 -8.53 14.40 -45.82
N PRO A 410 -7.99 13.64 -46.80
CA PRO A 410 -8.60 13.49 -48.12
C PRO A 410 -10.11 13.20 -48.06
N LYS A 411 -10.85 13.79 -49.00
CA LYS A 411 -12.30 13.66 -49.13
C LYS A 411 -12.68 12.23 -49.56
N GLY A 412 -13.69 11.64 -48.93
CA GLY A 412 -14.14 10.26 -49.16
C GLY A 412 -13.33 9.17 -48.42
N GLU A 413 -13.40 7.93 -48.91
CA GLU A 413 -12.87 6.75 -48.21
C GLU A 413 -11.34 6.65 -48.25
N GLY A 414 -10.73 6.35 -47.09
CA GLY A 414 -9.31 6.08 -46.96
C GLY A 414 -8.95 5.49 -45.60
N VAL A 415 -7.83 4.75 -45.54
CA VAL A 415 -7.27 4.20 -44.30
C VAL A 415 -6.13 5.06 -43.78
N TYR A 416 -6.13 5.27 -42.46
CA TYR A 416 -5.14 6.10 -41.79
C TYR A 416 -4.62 5.41 -40.54
N PHE A 417 -3.30 5.28 -40.47
CA PHE A 417 -2.58 4.90 -39.26
C PHE A 417 -1.98 6.14 -38.63
N ILE A 418 -2.24 6.35 -37.34
CA ILE A 418 -1.61 7.44 -36.56
C ILE A 418 -0.74 6.79 -35.49
N GLU A 419 0.57 7.00 -35.58
CA GLU A 419 1.57 6.23 -34.85
C GLU A 419 2.68 7.13 -34.27
N GLN A 420 3.01 6.91 -33.00
CA GLN A 420 4.23 7.40 -32.37
C GLN A 420 5.48 6.77 -33.03
N SER A 421 6.35 7.58 -33.66
CA SER A 421 7.53 7.08 -34.40
C SER A 421 8.80 6.84 -33.55
N SER A 422 8.70 6.94 -32.23
CA SER A 422 9.81 6.71 -31.28
C SER A 422 9.57 5.49 -30.40
N SER A 423 10.58 4.63 -30.27
CA SER A 423 10.63 3.48 -29.36
C SER A 423 11.25 3.82 -27.98
N LYS A 424 11.44 5.11 -27.68
CA LYS A 424 11.88 5.63 -26.39
C LYS A 424 10.87 6.65 -25.88
N ALA A 425 10.46 6.51 -24.63
CA ALA A 425 9.69 7.47 -23.83
C ALA A 425 8.72 8.31 -24.66
N THR A 426 7.64 7.67 -25.11
CA THR A 426 6.51 8.33 -25.73
C THR A 426 5.30 8.26 -24.81
N SER A 427 4.52 9.33 -24.80
CA SER A 427 3.24 9.41 -24.13
C SER A 427 2.13 8.91 -25.05
N PRO A 428 1.06 8.32 -24.49
CA PRO A 428 -0.10 7.96 -25.26
C PRO A 428 -0.83 9.22 -25.75
N MET A 429 -1.59 9.10 -26.83
CA MET A 429 -2.35 10.18 -27.47
C MET A 429 -3.81 9.78 -27.64
N SER A 430 -4.69 10.76 -27.83
CA SER A 430 -6.09 10.54 -28.22
C SER A 430 -6.32 10.97 -29.67
N VAL A 431 -7.18 10.23 -30.37
CA VAL A 431 -7.50 10.45 -31.78
C VAL A 431 -9.01 10.33 -31.95
N ILE A 432 -9.66 11.45 -32.30
CA ILE A 432 -11.08 11.53 -32.62
C ILE A 432 -11.23 11.82 -34.11
N VAL A 433 -12.09 11.05 -34.80
CA VAL A 433 -12.35 11.13 -36.24
C VAL A 433 -13.77 11.61 -36.44
N TYR A 434 -13.99 12.55 -37.36
CA TYR A 434 -15.31 13.08 -37.66
C TYR A 434 -15.35 13.67 -39.08
N GLY A 435 -16.54 13.84 -39.64
CA GLY A 435 -16.69 14.45 -40.95
C GLY A 435 -18.15 14.70 -41.34
N TYR A 436 -18.34 15.45 -42.42
CA TYR A 436 -19.68 15.78 -42.94
C TYR A 436 -19.71 15.79 -44.47
N GLU A 437 -20.89 15.57 -45.04
CA GLU A 437 -21.24 15.94 -46.42
C GLU A 437 -22.54 16.77 -46.42
N ASP A 438 -23.17 16.99 -47.58
CA ASP A 438 -24.44 17.72 -47.64
C ASP A 438 -25.53 16.91 -46.91
N ASP A 439 -26.08 17.47 -45.82
CA ASP A 439 -27.16 16.90 -44.99
C ASP A 439 -26.84 15.54 -44.31
N GLU A 440 -25.55 15.21 -44.06
CA GLU A 440 -25.09 13.99 -43.35
C GLU A 440 -23.80 14.21 -42.54
N THR A 441 -23.61 13.50 -41.42
CA THR A 441 -22.41 13.61 -40.56
C THR A 441 -21.97 12.25 -40.00
N TYR A 442 -20.74 12.14 -39.48
CA TYR A 442 -20.31 11.00 -38.66
C TYR A 442 -19.19 11.42 -37.68
N GLY A 443 -18.97 10.62 -36.63
CA GLY A 443 -17.79 10.73 -35.80
C GLY A 443 -17.66 9.61 -34.77
N TYR A 444 -16.43 9.29 -34.39
CA TYR A 444 -16.12 8.25 -33.40
C TYR A 444 -14.68 8.41 -32.85
N ALA A 445 -14.39 7.79 -31.70
CA ALA A 445 -13.02 7.65 -31.21
C ALA A 445 -12.26 6.61 -32.06
N ALA A 446 -11.09 6.94 -32.61
CA ALA A 446 -10.33 6.01 -33.46
C ALA A 446 -9.89 4.74 -32.72
N GLY A 447 -9.81 4.81 -31.39
CA GLY A 447 -9.58 3.68 -30.51
C GLY A 447 -9.58 4.11 -29.05
N LEU A 448 -9.67 3.16 -28.13
CA LEU A 448 -9.62 3.39 -26.69
C LEU A 448 -8.71 2.38 -26.01
N SER A 449 -7.89 2.81 -25.07
CA SER A 449 -7.23 1.93 -24.11
C SER A 449 -8.19 1.67 -22.95
N LEU A 450 -8.85 0.51 -22.94
CA LEU A 450 -9.76 0.15 -21.85
C LEU A 450 -9.05 -0.82 -20.90
N PRO A 451 -9.01 -0.54 -19.58
CA PRO A 451 -8.52 -1.51 -18.61
C PRO A 451 -9.52 -2.67 -18.49
N SER A 452 -9.35 -3.70 -19.33
CA SER A 452 -9.88 -5.03 -19.04
C SER A 452 -9.24 -5.49 -17.73
N GLU A 453 -10.04 -5.69 -16.68
CA GLU A 453 -9.56 -5.78 -15.30
C GLU A 453 -8.37 -6.72 -15.11
N GLY A 454 -7.19 -6.10 -14.88
CA GLY A 454 -6.06 -6.63 -14.14
C GLY A 454 -4.92 -7.31 -14.93
N ARG A 455 -3.70 -6.94 -14.55
CA ARG A 455 -2.59 -7.90 -14.34
C ARG A 455 -2.34 -8.17 -12.85
N LEU A 456 -3.20 -7.65 -12.00
CA LEU A 456 -3.25 -7.81 -10.55
C LEU A 456 -4.53 -8.54 -10.21
N LEU A 457 -4.49 -9.40 -9.19
CA LEU A 457 -5.74 -9.90 -8.62
C LEU A 457 -6.34 -8.75 -7.80
N SER A 458 -7.58 -8.34 -8.07
CA SER A 458 -8.27 -7.49 -7.10
C SER A 458 -8.65 -8.36 -5.89
N ILE A 459 -7.86 -8.27 -4.82
CA ILE A 459 -8.05 -9.04 -3.59
C ILE A 459 -8.71 -8.15 -2.53
N SER A 460 -9.85 -8.61 -2.01
CA SER A 460 -10.56 -7.96 -0.91
C SER A 460 -10.95 -8.96 0.18
N PRO A 461 -10.63 -8.72 1.47
CA PRO A 461 -9.76 -7.64 1.96
C PRO A 461 -8.27 -7.89 1.60
N PHE A 462 -7.48 -6.85 1.35
CA PHE A 462 -6.03 -6.97 1.13
C PHE A 462 -5.27 -7.44 2.39
N VAL A 463 -5.79 -7.08 3.57
CA VAL A 463 -5.23 -7.42 4.87
C VAL A 463 -6.06 -8.50 5.55
N VAL A 464 -5.40 -9.52 6.11
CA VAL A 464 -6.03 -10.65 6.81
C VAL A 464 -5.37 -10.94 8.15
N HIS A 465 -6.13 -11.57 9.04
CA HIS A 465 -5.70 -11.93 10.39
C HIS A 465 -4.74 -13.13 10.36
N GLU A 466 -3.65 -13.06 11.13
CA GLU A 466 -2.70 -14.17 11.30
C GLU A 466 -3.32 -15.48 11.82
N ASN A 467 -4.43 -15.40 12.54
CA ASN A 467 -5.15 -16.58 13.03
C ASN A 467 -6.01 -17.26 11.94
N GLY A 468 -6.19 -16.61 10.79
CA GLY A 468 -7.05 -17.05 9.70
C GLY A 468 -8.53 -17.09 10.07
N GLY A 469 -9.36 -17.51 9.10
CA GLY A 469 -10.82 -17.48 9.20
C GLY A 469 -11.48 -16.36 8.41
N ASP A 470 -10.70 -15.40 7.88
CA ASP A 470 -11.13 -14.48 6.83
C ASP A 470 -11.37 -15.24 5.52
N VAL A 471 -12.17 -14.66 4.62
CA VAL A 471 -12.34 -15.14 3.25
C VAL A 471 -11.92 -14.05 2.30
N LEU A 472 -10.91 -14.33 1.48
CA LEU A 472 -10.42 -13.43 0.45
C LEU A 472 -11.23 -13.58 -0.82
N THR A 473 -11.93 -12.54 -1.24
CA THR A 473 -12.50 -12.45 -2.58
C THR A 473 -11.41 -12.01 -3.54
N THR A 474 -11.03 -12.90 -4.45
CA THR A 474 -10.00 -12.62 -5.47
C THR A 474 -10.67 -12.49 -6.84
N THR A 475 -10.50 -11.36 -7.51
CA THR A 475 -11.04 -11.13 -8.86
C THR A 475 -9.95 -11.44 -9.90
N LEU A 476 -10.28 -12.27 -10.87
CA LEU A 476 -9.37 -12.91 -11.82
C LEU A 476 -9.49 -12.29 -13.22
N PRO A 477 -8.43 -11.68 -13.74
CA PRO A 477 -8.37 -11.24 -15.12
C PRO A 477 -8.56 -12.41 -16.09
N CYS A 478 -9.51 -12.31 -17.02
CA CYS A 478 -9.64 -13.25 -18.15
C CYS A 478 -9.88 -14.75 -17.79
N ALA A 479 -10.46 -15.06 -16.62
CA ALA A 479 -10.67 -16.45 -16.17
C ALA A 479 -11.52 -17.33 -17.13
N GLU A 480 -12.40 -16.73 -17.93
CA GLU A 480 -13.27 -17.43 -18.90
C GLU A 480 -12.50 -18.30 -19.90
N GLN A 481 -11.34 -17.87 -20.38
CA GLN A 481 -10.62 -18.56 -21.46
C GLN A 481 -9.97 -19.88 -21.03
N MET A 482 -10.01 -20.23 -19.74
CA MET A 482 -9.30 -21.37 -19.15
C MET A 482 -10.19 -22.36 -18.37
N LEU A 483 -11.51 -22.27 -18.47
CA LEU A 483 -12.45 -23.25 -17.88
C LEU A 483 -13.06 -24.32 -18.85
N PRO A 484 -12.32 -25.04 -19.72
CA PRO A 484 -12.92 -26.11 -20.53
C PRO A 484 -13.40 -27.37 -19.77
N ASN A 485 -12.92 -27.68 -18.55
CA ASN A 485 -13.17 -28.99 -17.91
C ASN A 485 -13.13 -28.96 -16.36
N GLN A 486 -14.27 -28.69 -15.70
CA GLN A 486 -14.55 -28.99 -14.27
C GLN A 486 -13.37 -28.84 -13.27
N GLY A 487 -12.56 -27.79 -13.42
CA GLY A 487 -11.46 -27.49 -12.52
C GLY A 487 -12.00 -26.98 -11.18
N LYS A 488 -11.40 -27.40 -10.06
CA LYS A 488 -11.57 -26.68 -8.79
C LYS A 488 -10.61 -25.50 -8.76
N ALA A 489 -11.03 -24.38 -8.18
CA ALA A 489 -10.07 -23.35 -7.85
C ALA A 489 -9.10 -23.86 -6.77
N ARG A 490 -7.82 -23.51 -6.89
CA ARG A 490 -6.81 -23.74 -5.83
C ARG A 490 -6.19 -22.42 -5.46
N CYS A 491 -6.30 -22.06 -4.19
CA CYS A 491 -5.62 -20.90 -3.64
C CYS A 491 -4.34 -21.40 -2.99
N ARG A 492 -3.19 -20.93 -3.47
CA ARG A 492 -1.87 -21.31 -2.98
C ARG A 492 -1.24 -20.10 -2.30
N PHE A 493 -1.02 -20.23 -1.00
CA PHE A 493 -0.38 -19.23 -0.17
C PHE A 493 1.08 -19.62 0.03
N ARG A 494 2.02 -18.78 -0.38
CA ARG A 494 3.47 -19.02 -0.27
C ARG A 494 4.12 -18.04 0.70
N GLN A 495 4.65 -18.56 1.80
CA GLN A 495 5.54 -17.88 2.74
C GLN A 495 6.98 -18.17 2.34
N ALA A 496 7.51 -17.38 1.40
CA ALA A 496 8.81 -17.60 0.77
C ALA A 496 9.96 -17.66 1.79
N SER A 497 9.95 -16.79 2.79
CA SER A 497 10.93 -16.73 3.89
C SER A 497 11.06 -18.03 4.68
N LEU A 498 9.94 -18.75 4.87
CA LEU A 498 9.90 -20.01 5.61
C LEU A 498 9.97 -21.25 4.71
N GLY A 499 10.03 -21.08 3.39
CA GLY A 499 9.91 -22.19 2.42
C GLY A 499 8.58 -22.95 2.55
N LEU A 500 7.52 -22.27 2.99
CA LEU A 500 6.23 -22.87 3.29
C LEU A 500 5.19 -22.54 2.24
N GLU A 501 4.42 -23.57 1.87
CA GLU A 501 3.33 -23.49 0.92
C GLU A 501 2.11 -24.19 1.50
N THR A 502 0.95 -23.52 1.46
CA THR A 502 -0.35 -24.11 1.78
C THR A 502 -1.26 -23.95 0.59
N ILE A 503 -1.77 -25.07 0.07
CA ILE A 503 -2.81 -25.09 -0.95
C ILE A 503 -4.14 -25.47 -0.29
N ILE A 504 -5.19 -24.72 -0.61
CA ILE A 504 -6.56 -24.99 -0.19
C ILE A 504 -7.49 -25.09 -1.41
N ASP A 505 -8.67 -25.70 -1.22
CA ASP A 505 -9.77 -25.55 -2.18
C ASP A 505 -10.28 -24.10 -2.12
N GLY A 506 -10.23 -23.39 -3.25
CA GLY A 506 -10.95 -22.13 -3.45
C GLY A 506 -12.39 -22.40 -3.91
N ILE A 507 -13.29 -21.47 -3.66
CA ILE A 507 -14.70 -21.57 -4.07
C ILE A 507 -14.96 -20.50 -5.14
N PHE A 508 -15.35 -20.90 -6.35
CA PHE A 508 -15.78 -19.94 -7.37
C PHE A 508 -17.06 -19.21 -6.93
N GLN A 509 -17.08 -17.90 -7.09
CA GLN A 509 -18.23 -17.03 -6.87
C GLN A 509 -18.52 -16.29 -8.19
N GLY A 510 -19.27 -16.93 -9.09
CA GLY A 510 -19.41 -16.46 -10.47
C GLY A 510 -18.15 -16.73 -11.32
N PHE A 511 -18.04 -16.05 -12.46
CA PHE A 511 -17.03 -16.36 -13.49
C PHE A 511 -15.65 -15.76 -13.22
N TYR A 512 -15.58 -14.62 -12.52
CA TYR A 512 -14.33 -13.89 -12.31
C TYR A 512 -13.83 -13.94 -10.87
N GLN A 513 -14.60 -14.44 -9.89
CA GLN A 513 -14.19 -14.40 -8.49
C GLN A 513 -13.91 -15.80 -7.92
N VAL A 514 -12.81 -15.90 -7.18
CA VAL A 514 -12.50 -17.06 -6.34
C VAL A 514 -12.39 -16.59 -4.89
N LEU A 515 -13.22 -17.20 -4.03
CA LEU A 515 -13.13 -17.09 -2.59
C LEU A 515 -12.02 -18.03 -2.07
N CYS A 516 -11.00 -17.45 -1.45
CA CYS A 516 -9.87 -18.14 -0.85
C CYS A 516 -9.96 -18.03 0.69
N PRO A 517 -10.50 -19.05 1.40
CA PRO A 517 -10.63 -19.00 2.86
C PRO A 517 -9.27 -19.12 3.56
N THR A 518 -8.89 -18.13 4.35
CA THR A 518 -7.59 -18.11 5.05
C THR A 518 -7.50 -19.18 6.13
N PHE A 519 -6.27 -19.63 6.40
CA PHE A 519 -5.92 -20.57 7.46
C PHE A 519 -4.97 -19.88 8.45
N PRO A 520 -4.78 -20.42 9.68
CA PRO A 520 -3.83 -19.85 10.63
C PRO A 520 -2.42 -19.80 10.03
N PHE A 521 -1.95 -18.59 9.75
CA PHE A 521 -0.65 -18.35 9.14
C PHE A 521 0.46 -18.61 10.16
N LYS A 522 1.65 -18.94 9.63
CA LYS A 522 2.84 -19.12 10.45
C LYS A 522 3.61 -17.84 10.70
N SER A 523 3.80 -16.99 9.68
CA SER A 523 4.31 -15.62 9.80
C SER A 523 3.34 -14.55 9.32
N ILE A 524 3.49 -13.36 9.90
CA ILE A 524 2.92 -12.09 9.43
C ILE A 524 3.77 -11.50 8.29
N GLY A 525 3.27 -10.44 7.65
CA GLY A 525 3.93 -9.81 6.51
C GLY A 525 3.31 -10.17 5.17
N LEU A 526 4.01 -9.85 4.07
CA LEU A 526 3.57 -10.16 2.71
C LEU A 526 3.61 -11.67 2.44
N ILE A 527 2.49 -12.20 1.94
CA ILE A 527 2.36 -13.58 1.47
C ILE A 527 1.89 -13.54 0.01
N SER A 528 2.55 -14.30 -0.87
CA SER A 528 2.05 -14.48 -2.24
C SER A 528 0.81 -15.37 -2.21
N LEU A 529 -0.29 -14.85 -2.74
CA LEU A 529 -1.48 -15.61 -3.07
C LEU A 529 -1.48 -15.86 -4.58
N ASP A 530 -1.34 -17.13 -4.96
CA ASP A 530 -1.58 -17.53 -6.34
C ASP A 530 -2.91 -18.26 -6.45
N VAL A 531 -3.66 -17.95 -7.51
CA VAL A 531 -4.93 -18.61 -7.82
C VAL A 531 -4.77 -19.43 -9.09
N SER A 532 -5.07 -20.71 -8.93
CA SER A 532 -5.20 -21.68 -10.01
C SER A 532 -6.68 -21.85 -10.33
N ILE A 533 -7.02 -21.87 -11.61
CA ILE A 533 -8.35 -22.23 -12.13
C ILE A 533 -8.41 -23.62 -12.79
N ASP A 534 -7.29 -24.34 -12.83
CA ASP A 534 -7.14 -25.65 -13.48
C ASP A 534 -6.90 -26.81 -12.50
N ASN A 535 -7.42 -26.71 -11.27
CA ASN A 535 -7.23 -27.67 -10.17
C ASN A 535 -5.77 -27.86 -9.70
N GLY A 536 -4.94 -26.83 -9.88
CA GLY A 536 -3.58 -26.74 -9.34
C GLY A 536 -2.49 -27.24 -10.28
N LEU A 537 -2.80 -27.36 -11.58
CA LEU A 537 -1.81 -27.72 -12.61
C LEU A 537 -0.94 -26.50 -12.96
N THR A 538 -1.54 -25.31 -13.04
CA THR A 538 -0.86 -24.02 -13.20
C THR A 538 -1.47 -22.97 -12.27
N TYR A 539 -0.67 -21.98 -11.90
CA TYR A 539 -1.09 -20.85 -11.08
C TYR A 539 -0.84 -19.56 -11.88
N PRO A 540 -1.69 -19.24 -12.86
CA PRO A 540 -1.46 -18.13 -13.80
C PRO A 540 -1.71 -16.75 -13.16
N TYR A 541 -2.49 -16.70 -12.08
CA TYR A 541 -2.75 -15.49 -11.31
C TYR A 541 -1.92 -15.51 -10.04
N SER A 542 -1.18 -14.44 -9.77
CA SER A 542 -0.34 -14.27 -8.58
C SER A 542 -0.38 -12.81 -8.15
N ASP A 543 -0.61 -12.58 -6.86
CA ASP A 543 -0.51 -11.28 -6.22
C ASP A 543 -0.07 -11.47 -4.76
N THR A 544 -0.08 -10.41 -3.97
CA THR A 544 0.29 -10.47 -2.56
C THR A 544 -0.83 -9.96 -1.65
N ILE A 545 -0.92 -10.57 -0.48
CA ILE A 545 -1.74 -10.10 0.64
C ILE A 545 -0.83 -9.76 1.82
N TYR A 546 -1.28 -8.89 2.71
CA TYR A 546 -0.59 -8.64 3.96
C TYR A 546 -1.29 -9.39 5.11
N VAL A 547 -0.56 -10.26 5.79
CA VAL A 547 -1.03 -10.88 7.03
C VAL A 547 -0.63 -9.98 8.18
N ALA A 548 -1.62 -9.40 8.87
CA ALA A 548 -1.43 -8.59 10.06
C ALA A 548 -1.47 -9.46 11.33
N SER A 549 -0.81 -9.01 12.39
CA SER A 549 -1.10 -9.56 13.71
C SER A 549 -2.50 -9.15 14.15
N GLU A 550 -3.18 -10.02 14.92
CA GLU A 550 -4.40 -9.65 15.66
C GLU A 550 -4.15 -8.45 16.59
N ASP A 551 -2.87 -8.20 16.93
CA ASP A 551 -2.47 -7.12 17.82
C ASP A 551 -2.27 -5.77 17.09
N ASP A 552 -2.06 -5.77 15.76
CA ASP A 552 -1.85 -4.57 14.94
C ASP A 552 -3.16 -4.04 14.31
N LEU A 553 -4.19 -4.88 14.22
CA LEU A 553 -5.53 -4.50 13.77
C LEU A 553 -6.34 -3.90 14.94
N GLN A 554 -6.92 -2.72 14.71
CA GLN A 554 -7.64 -1.92 15.72
C GLN A 554 -8.72 -2.73 16.45
N PRO A 555 -8.92 -2.55 17.77
CA PRO A 555 -9.90 -3.33 18.53
C PRO A 555 -11.32 -3.05 18.04
N ARG A 556 -12.11 -4.12 17.84
CA ARG A 556 -13.51 -4.09 17.37
C ARG A 556 -14.51 -3.41 18.32
N VAL A 557 -14.06 -2.81 19.42
CA VAL A 557 -14.88 -2.21 20.48
C VAL A 557 -14.17 -0.98 21.07
N THR A 558 -14.90 0.12 21.23
CA THR A 558 -14.45 1.37 21.88
C THR A 558 -15.23 1.66 23.17
N PHE A 559 -14.67 2.49 24.05
CA PHE A 559 -15.21 2.79 25.38
C PHE A 559 -15.16 4.29 25.65
N GLU A 560 -16.29 4.89 26.02
CA GLU A 560 -16.40 6.28 26.46
C GLU A 560 -17.01 6.36 27.87
N ARG A 561 -16.53 7.27 28.71
CA ARG A 561 -17.03 7.53 30.06
C ARG A 561 -17.79 8.87 30.07
N SER A 562 -18.83 9.02 30.90
CA SER A 562 -19.60 10.29 30.95
C SER A 562 -18.90 11.41 31.73
N ASP A 563 -17.91 11.06 32.57
CA ASP A 563 -17.08 11.95 33.38
C ASP A 563 -15.64 12.02 32.84
N ASN A 564 -15.19 13.22 32.47
CA ASN A 564 -13.95 13.54 31.73
C ASN A 564 -12.61 13.27 32.46
N ASN A 565 -12.55 12.40 33.48
CA ASN A 565 -11.32 12.06 34.19
C ASN A 565 -10.67 10.79 33.61
N PHE A 566 -9.49 10.98 32.98
CA PHE A 566 -8.64 9.91 32.44
C PHE A 566 -7.81 9.22 33.54
N GLU A 567 -8.46 8.47 34.43
CA GLU A 567 -7.78 7.51 35.31
C GLU A 567 -8.30 6.09 35.09
N TYR A 568 -7.41 5.09 35.19
CA TYR A 568 -7.61 3.71 34.73
C TYR A 568 -8.58 2.85 35.58
N TYR A 569 -9.33 3.46 36.51
CA TYR A 569 -10.19 2.76 37.47
C TYR A 569 -11.69 3.08 37.26
N ILE A 570 -12.54 2.07 37.43
CA ILE A 570 -14.00 2.23 37.50
C ILE A 570 -14.45 2.03 38.94
N ASP A 571 -15.13 3.02 39.51
CA ASP A 571 -15.76 2.91 40.82
C ASP A 571 -17.20 2.41 40.68
N LEU A 572 -17.41 1.13 41.03
CA LEU A 572 -18.72 0.48 41.07
C LEU A 572 -19.48 0.74 42.39
N THR A 573 -18.88 1.44 43.35
CA THR A 573 -19.56 1.85 44.59
C THR A 573 -20.43 3.09 44.38
N ASN A 574 -20.04 3.98 43.46
CA ASN A 574 -20.86 5.10 42.99
C ASN A 574 -22.01 4.61 42.09
N GLU A 575 -23.24 5.04 42.39
CA GLU A 575 -24.46 4.65 41.66
C GLU A 575 -24.67 5.47 40.38
N ASP A 576 -24.02 6.64 40.25
CA ASP A 576 -24.13 7.51 39.07
C ASP A 576 -23.14 7.16 37.94
N THR A 577 -22.24 6.17 38.14
CA THR A 577 -21.21 5.80 37.16
C THR A 577 -21.82 5.19 35.88
N GLN A 578 -21.78 5.92 34.77
CA GLN A 578 -22.23 5.46 33.46
C GLN A 578 -21.07 5.37 32.47
N PHE A 579 -21.06 4.31 31.67
CA PHE A 579 -20.11 4.16 30.57
C PHE A 579 -20.79 3.62 29.30
N ILE A 580 -20.23 4.02 28.17
CA ILE A 580 -20.71 3.72 26.83
C ILE A 580 -19.74 2.73 26.20
N ILE A 581 -20.27 1.59 25.77
CA ILE A 581 -19.55 0.59 24.98
C ILE A 581 -20.05 0.73 23.54
N GLN A 582 -19.14 0.90 22.60
CA GLN A 582 -19.43 1.07 21.17
C GLN A 582 -18.71 -0.03 20.36
N TRP A 583 -19.34 -0.50 19.30
CA TRP A 583 -18.77 -1.47 18.34
C TRP A 583 -19.40 -1.22 16.96
N ASN A 584 -18.83 -1.77 15.89
CA ASN A 584 -19.49 -1.74 14.59
C ASN A 584 -20.53 -2.87 14.55
N PRO A 585 -21.84 -2.60 14.39
CA PRO A 585 -22.84 -3.66 14.38
C PRO A 585 -22.73 -4.56 13.13
N LEU A 586 -22.06 -4.10 12.06
CA LEU A 586 -21.81 -4.89 10.86
C LEU A 586 -20.81 -6.04 11.11
N ASP A 587 -19.94 -5.94 12.11
CA ASP A 587 -19.00 -7.02 12.50
C ASP A 587 -19.73 -8.31 12.97
N PHE A 588 -21.05 -8.21 13.17
CA PHE A 588 -21.95 -9.28 13.60
C PHE A 588 -23.27 -9.27 12.80
N GLU A 589 -23.23 -9.05 11.48
CA GLU A 589 -24.41 -8.94 10.59
C GLU A 589 -25.50 -10.02 10.78
N ASP A 590 -25.11 -11.29 10.99
CA ASP A 590 -26.05 -12.40 11.24
C ASP A 590 -26.71 -12.38 12.64
N ALA A 591 -26.23 -11.53 13.56
CA ALA A 591 -26.64 -11.50 14.95
C ALA A 591 -27.52 -10.28 15.24
N THR A 592 -28.82 -10.53 15.48
CA THR A 592 -29.74 -9.48 15.97
C THR A 592 -29.40 -8.99 17.38
N HIS A 593 -28.63 -9.78 18.14
CA HIS A 593 -28.21 -9.47 19.49
C HIS A 593 -26.78 -9.95 19.77
N VAL A 594 -26.06 -9.24 20.64
CA VAL A 594 -24.71 -9.56 21.10
C VAL A 594 -24.70 -9.91 22.60
N LEU A 595 -23.84 -10.86 22.97
CA LEU A 595 -23.57 -11.23 24.37
C LEU A 595 -22.30 -10.54 24.84
N MET A 596 -22.40 -9.76 25.92
CA MET A 596 -21.28 -9.04 26.52
C MET A 596 -20.87 -9.65 27.86
N SER A 597 -19.58 -9.65 28.14
CA SER A 597 -19.02 -10.11 29.42
C SER A 597 -17.92 -9.15 29.89
N MET A 598 -17.92 -8.83 31.17
CA MET A 598 -16.96 -7.92 31.76
C MET A 598 -16.02 -8.69 32.69
N ILE A 599 -14.72 -8.39 32.63
CA ILE A 599 -13.72 -9.03 33.47
C ILE A 599 -13.05 -7.93 34.30
N VAL A 600 -13.16 -8.07 35.61
CA VAL A 600 -12.52 -7.20 36.59
C VAL A 600 -11.34 -7.95 37.19
N LEU A 601 -10.20 -7.27 37.28
CA LEU A 601 -9.01 -7.78 37.95
C LEU A 601 -8.98 -7.20 39.36
N THR A 602 -9.07 -8.07 40.37
CA THR A 602 -9.04 -7.68 41.78
C THR A 602 -7.71 -8.13 42.40
N ASN A 603 -7.01 -7.17 43.03
CA ASN A 603 -5.91 -7.45 43.93
C ASN A 603 -6.49 -7.76 45.33
N ASP A 604 -5.92 -8.76 46.00
CA ASP A 604 -6.28 -9.11 47.38
C ASP A 604 -5.09 -8.74 48.27
N ASP A 605 -5.27 -7.77 49.17
CA ASP A 605 -4.19 -7.04 49.85
C ASP A 605 -3.22 -7.93 50.67
N ASP A 606 -3.65 -9.14 51.06
CA ASP A 606 -2.87 -10.05 51.90
C ASP A 606 -2.15 -11.18 51.12
N LYS A 607 -2.46 -11.42 49.83
CA LYS A 607 -1.82 -12.51 49.04
C LYS A 607 -1.74 -12.13 47.56
N TYR A 608 -0.50 -12.04 47.06
CA TYR A 608 -0.03 -11.69 45.70
C TYR A 608 -0.57 -12.56 44.53
N LEU A 609 -1.88 -12.83 44.48
CA LEU A 609 -2.58 -13.56 43.43
C LEU A 609 -3.73 -12.70 42.92
N MET A 610 -3.58 -12.12 41.74
CA MET A 610 -4.69 -11.45 41.05
C MET A 610 -5.81 -12.46 40.80
N TRP A 611 -7.02 -12.16 41.30
CA TRP A 611 -8.20 -12.94 40.94
C TRP A 611 -8.86 -12.34 39.71
N VAL A 612 -9.39 -13.23 38.87
CA VAL A 612 -10.18 -12.86 37.71
C VAL A 612 -11.64 -13.02 38.10
N ASP A 613 -12.28 -11.90 38.40
CA ASP A 613 -13.72 -11.83 38.64
C ASP A 613 -14.43 -11.61 37.30
N GLU A 614 -15.07 -12.68 36.80
CA GLU A 614 -15.92 -12.59 35.62
C GLU A 614 -17.29 -12.06 36.05
N ILE A 615 -17.58 -10.80 35.69
CA ILE A 615 -18.88 -10.18 35.85
C ILE A 615 -19.76 -10.64 34.68
N GLY A 616 -20.69 -11.53 35.00
CA GLY A 616 -21.67 -12.04 34.06
C GLY A 616 -22.81 -11.04 33.88
N LEU A 617 -23.01 -10.62 32.64
CA LEU A 617 -24.20 -9.91 32.20
C LEU A 617 -25.09 -10.95 31.51
N GLU A 618 -26.13 -11.47 32.17
CA GLU A 618 -27.02 -12.49 31.55
C GLU A 618 -28.02 -11.90 30.54
N GLN A 619 -27.80 -10.67 30.06
CA GLN A 619 -28.67 -10.00 29.10
C GLN A 619 -28.07 -10.00 27.69
N SER A 620 -28.92 -10.34 26.73
CA SER A 620 -28.64 -10.30 25.30
C SER A 620 -28.97 -8.90 24.79
N PHE A 621 -27.96 -8.11 24.42
CA PHE A 621 -28.15 -6.72 23.98
C PHE A 621 -28.46 -6.68 22.49
N ALA A 622 -29.34 -5.78 22.04
CA ALA A 622 -29.55 -5.57 20.60
C ALA A 622 -28.21 -5.22 19.91
N ASN A 623 -28.01 -5.70 18.68
CA ASN A 623 -26.82 -5.38 17.90
C ASN A 623 -26.91 -3.95 17.31
N SER A 624 -26.88 -2.95 18.20
CA SER A 624 -27.09 -1.52 17.91
C SER A 624 -25.79 -0.72 17.72
N GLY A 625 -24.63 -1.37 17.82
CA GLY A 625 -23.31 -0.71 17.80
C GLY A 625 -23.00 0.16 19.02
N ARG A 626 -23.92 0.25 19.99
CA ARG A 626 -23.77 1.05 21.21
C ARG A 626 -24.68 0.56 22.32
N VAL A 627 -24.14 0.44 23.53
CA VAL A 627 -24.87 0.26 24.79
C VAL A 627 -24.32 1.21 25.85
N THR A 628 -25.22 1.91 26.52
CA THR A 628 -24.91 2.61 27.78
C THR A 628 -25.14 1.64 28.93
N PHE A 629 -24.12 1.43 29.76
CA PHE A 629 -24.14 0.52 30.88
C PHE A 629 -24.54 1.23 32.18
N GLN A 630 -25.27 0.52 33.04
CA GLN A 630 -25.63 0.91 34.41
C GLN A 630 -25.46 -0.29 35.34
N LYS A 631 -25.26 -0.03 36.64
CA LYS A 631 -24.88 -1.02 37.67
C LYS A 631 -25.90 -2.16 37.83
N GLU A 632 -27.17 -1.87 37.59
CA GLU A 632 -28.32 -2.79 37.69
C GLU A 632 -28.29 -3.92 36.65
N LEU A 633 -27.42 -3.85 35.64
CA LEU A 633 -27.25 -4.89 34.61
C LEU A 633 -26.33 -6.04 35.05
N ILE A 634 -25.65 -5.91 36.20
CA ILE A 634 -24.80 -6.95 36.77
C ILE A 634 -25.66 -8.03 37.43
N THR A 635 -25.66 -9.26 36.92
CA THR A 635 -26.48 -10.37 37.47
C THR A 635 -25.68 -11.44 38.20
N SER A 636 -24.35 -11.51 38.01
CA SER A 636 -23.48 -12.38 38.81
C SER A 636 -22.00 -11.96 38.75
N ILE A 637 -21.27 -12.26 39.82
CA ILE A 637 -19.81 -12.12 39.89
C ILE A 637 -19.21 -13.51 40.19
N LYS A 638 -18.30 -13.99 39.34
CA LYS A 638 -17.66 -15.31 39.48
C LYS A 638 -16.17 -15.17 39.78
N ARG A 639 -15.76 -15.57 40.98
CA ARG A 639 -14.36 -15.61 41.40
C ARG A 639 -13.76 -16.99 41.11
N GLY A 640 -13.12 -17.13 39.96
CA GLY A 640 -12.54 -18.41 39.54
C GLY A 640 -13.59 -19.51 39.30
N ARG A 641 -13.54 -20.61 40.08
CA ARG A 641 -14.47 -21.76 39.96
C ARG A 641 -15.68 -21.68 40.90
N GLU A 642 -15.79 -20.66 41.75
CA GLU A 642 -16.89 -20.52 42.72
C GLU A 642 -17.83 -19.36 42.36
N LYS A 643 -19.14 -19.57 42.54
CA LYS A 643 -20.17 -18.52 42.44
C LYS A 643 -20.43 -17.94 43.83
N ARG A 644 -20.46 -16.60 43.96
CA ARG A 644 -21.05 -15.90 45.11
C ARG A 644 -22.46 -15.40 44.80
N GLN A 645 -23.21 -15.01 45.83
CA GLN A 645 -24.50 -14.32 45.71
C GLN A 645 -24.31 -12.79 45.80
N GLU A 646 -25.23 -12.03 45.22
CA GLU A 646 -25.17 -10.55 45.08
C GLU A 646 -25.01 -9.74 46.38
N GLN A 647 -25.24 -10.33 47.55
CA GLN A 647 -25.33 -9.58 48.82
C GLN A 647 -24.02 -9.51 49.63
N ASP A 648 -22.91 -10.04 49.11
CA ASP A 648 -21.59 -9.91 49.74
C ASP A 648 -21.01 -8.49 49.48
N PRO A 649 -20.74 -7.67 50.51
CA PRO A 649 -20.32 -6.28 50.32
C PRO A 649 -18.85 -6.18 49.86
N ILE A 650 -18.65 -5.96 48.57
CA ILE A 650 -17.32 -5.72 47.98
C ILE A 650 -16.87 -4.27 48.29
N LYS A 651 -15.76 -4.12 49.01
CA LYS A 651 -14.98 -2.88 49.16
C LYS A 651 -13.50 -3.18 48.90
N GLN A 652 -13.08 -3.19 47.63
CA GLN A 652 -11.67 -3.32 47.23
C GLN A 652 -11.40 -2.44 46.00
N ASN A 653 -10.15 -1.96 45.86
CA ASN A 653 -9.72 -1.13 44.74
C ASN A 653 -9.71 -1.94 43.42
N ILE A 654 -10.10 -1.28 42.32
CA ILE A 654 -10.14 -1.86 40.98
C ILE A 654 -9.02 -1.22 40.16
N ASP A 655 -7.90 -1.94 40.01
CA ASP A 655 -6.69 -1.40 39.38
C ASP A 655 -6.76 -1.40 37.83
N GLN A 656 -7.51 -2.34 37.22
CA GLN A 656 -7.74 -2.40 35.76
C GLN A 656 -9.08 -3.07 35.38
N LEU A 657 -9.68 -2.59 34.29
CA LEU A 657 -10.91 -3.10 33.67
C LEU A 657 -10.64 -3.70 32.28
N VAL A 658 -11.22 -4.87 31.96
CA VAL A 658 -11.19 -5.44 30.59
C VAL A 658 -12.57 -5.96 30.19
N ILE A 659 -13.17 -5.38 29.14
CA ILE A 659 -14.47 -5.82 28.60
C ILE A 659 -14.26 -6.77 27.41
N ARG A 660 -15.14 -7.77 27.25
CA ARG A 660 -15.12 -8.71 26.12
C ARG A 660 -16.44 -8.72 25.34
N VAL A 661 -16.31 -8.43 24.06
CA VAL A 661 -17.11 -9.01 22.97
C VAL A 661 -16.23 -10.08 22.30
N ARG A 662 -16.81 -11.19 21.81
CA ARG A 662 -16.08 -12.34 21.21
C ARG A 662 -16.71 -12.71 19.86
N LYS A 663 -16.04 -13.35 18.90
CA LYS A 663 -14.97 -14.39 18.95
C LYS A 663 -13.58 -13.96 19.49
N GLU A 664 -12.83 -14.93 20.01
CA GLU A 664 -11.55 -14.74 20.74
C GLU A 664 -10.41 -14.20 19.86
N GLY A 665 -9.43 -13.43 20.35
CA GLY A 665 -9.17 -12.96 21.73
C GLY A 665 -7.78 -12.29 21.87
N TRP A 666 -7.38 -11.88 23.09
CA TRP A 666 -6.13 -11.10 23.30
C TRP A 666 -5.37 -11.41 24.62
N LEU A 667 -4.15 -10.88 24.73
CA LEU A 667 -2.97 -11.62 25.23
C LEU A 667 -2.73 -11.67 26.75
N ALA A 668 -2.95 -10.60 27.52
CA ALA A 668 -2.46 -10.51 28.92
C ALA A 668 -3.05 -11.54 29.90
N CYS A 669 -4.36 -11.81 29.86
CA CYS A 669 -4.98 -12.86 30.69
C CYS A 669 -4.85 -14.28 30.09
N TYR A 670 -4.62 -14.37 28.77
CA TYR A 670 -4.53 -15.65 28.06
C TYR A 670 -3.15 -16.27 28.22
N THR A 671 -2.09 -15.45 28.22
CA THR A 671 -0.71 -15.88 28.51
C THR A 671 -0.62 -16.56 29.87
N THR A 672 -1.06 -15.95 30.97
CA THR A 672 -0.96 -16.56 32.31
C THR A 672 -1.76 -17.87 32.43
N LYS A 673 -3.01 -17.93 31.95
CA LYS A 673 -3.82 -19.17 31.99
C LYS A 673 -3.28 -20.27 31.06
N LYS A 674 -2.71 -19.93 29.91
CA LYS A 674 -2.07 -20.88 28.98
C LYS A 674 -0.70 -21.32 29.48
N ALA A 675 0.04 -20.43 30.14
CA ALA A 675 1.32 -20.72 30.77
C ALA A 675 1.12 -21.70 31.92
N ILE A 676 0.18 -21.42 32.83
CA ILE A 676 -0.21 -22.34 33.91
C ILE A 676 -0.55 -23.72 33.34
N ARG A 677 -1.37 -23.83 32.28
CA ARG A 677 -1.69 -25.13 31.65
C ARG A 677 -0.48 -25.85 31.02
N VAL A 678 0.47 -25.12 30.43
CA VAL A 678 1.71 -25.69 29.87
C VAL A 678 2.62 -26.17 31.00
N ILE A 679 2.80 -25.33 32.02
CA ILE A 679 3.57 -25.63 33.23
C ILE A 679 2.98 -26.86 33.94
N GLU A 680 1.68 -26.89 34.20
CA GLU A 680 0.96 -28.04 34.79
C GLU A 680 1.17 -29.34 34.01
N LYS A 681 1.26 -29.27 32.68
CA LYS A 681 1.51 -30.43 31.82
C LYS A 681 2.97 -30.90 31.84
N ASP A 682 3.94 -29.99 31.92
CA ASP A 682 5.37 -30.32 32.00
C ASP A 682 5.82 -30.68 33.44
N ARG A 683 5.02 -30.29 34.44
CA ARG A 683 5.24 -30.50 35.87
C ARG A 683 4.93 -31.94 36.29
N ASN A 684 5.81 -32.87 35.91
CA ASN A 684 5.88 -34.23 36.45
C ASN A 684 6.33 -34.23 37.94
N GLY A 685 5.55 -33.63 38.84
CA GLY A 685 5.82 -33.54 40.29
C GLY A 685 6.97 -32.62 40.73
N ARG A 686 7.70 -32.01 39.78
CA ARG A 686 8.78 -31.04 40.05
C ARG A 686 8.24 -29.67 40.46
N ASP A 687 9.09 -28.76 40.93
CA ASP A 687 8.75 -27.33 41.05
C ASP A 687 8.56 -26.70 39.64
N PRO A 688 7.66 -25.71 39.45
CA PRO A 688 7.42 -25.09 38.14
C PRO A 688 8.67 -24.55 37.47
N CYS A 689 9.52 -23.82 38.20
CA CYS A 689 10.77 -23.28 37.67
C CYS A 689 11.70 -24.41 37.23
N THR A 690 11.84 -25.43 38.08
CA THR A 690 12.67 -26.62 37.82
C THR A 690 12.19 -27.41 36.60
N ALA A 691 10.89 -27.39 36.28
CA ALA A 691 10.36 -28.02 35.08
C ALA A 691 10.71 -27.25 33.79
N GLN A 692 10.90 -25.93 33.86
CA GLN A 692 11.17 -25.05 32.71
C GLN A 692 12.67 -24.72 32.49
N LEU A 693 13.56 -25.01 33.45
CA LEU A 693 15.01 -24.88 33.26
C LEU A 693 15.56 -25.53 31.95
N PRO A 694 15.11 -26.71 31.50
CA PRO A 694 15.57 -27.29 30.23
C PRO A 694 15.19 -26.47 28.99
N VAL A 695 14.12 -25.67 29.05
CA VAL A 695 13.73 -24.75 27.98
C VAL A 695 14.73 -23.60 27.91
N LEU A 696 15.02 -22.97 29.04
CA LEU A 696 16.02 -21.89 29.14
C LEU A 696 17.42 -22.35 28.68
N MET A 697 17.83 -23.58 29.05
CA MET A 697 19.11 -24.15 28.64
C MET A 697 19.21 -24.47 27.15
N ASN A 698 18.10 -24.82 26.48
CA ASN A 698 18.09 -25.12 25.04
C ASN A 698 18.09 -23.86 24.15
N TYR A 699 17.80 -22.68 24.71
CA TYR A 699 17.69 -21.42 24.00
C TYR A 699 18.60 -20.37 24.65
N SER A 700 19.90 -20.49 24.41
CA SER A 700 20.96 -19.62 24.92
C SER A 700 21.12 -18.36 24.05
N LEU A 701 21.20 -17.20 24.68
CA LEU A 701 21.30 -15.90 24.00
C LEU A 701 22.56 -15.80 23.12
N PRO A 702 22.53 -15.02 22.01
CA PRO A 702 23.72 -14.76 21.21
C PRO A 702 24.79 -14.01 22.04
N GLN A 703 26.06 -14.11 21.63
CA GLN A 703 27.18 -13.48 22.34
C GLN A 703 27.14 -11.94 22.36
N GLN A 704 26.37 -11.31 21.47
CA GLN A 704 26.25 -9.86 21.39
C GLN A 704 24.78 -9.49 21.30
N LEU A 705 24.32 -8.75 22.31
CA LEU A 705 22.98 -8.14 22.37
C LEU A 705 23.13 -6.62 22.28
N PRO A 706 22.09 -5.91 21.79
CA PRO A 706 22.09 -4.46 21.82
C PRO A 706 22.01 -3.98 23.29
N PRO A 707 22.81 -2.99 23.69
CA PRO A 707 22.73 -2.40 25.02
C PRO A 707 21.43 -1.62 25.21
N CYS A 708 21.05 -1.34 26.44
CA CYS A 708 19.94 -0.45 26.74
C CYS A 708 20.39 1.02 26.74
N PRO A 709 19.56 1.97 26.30
CA PRO A 709 19.75 3.39 26.62
C PRO A 709 19.83 3.55 28.14
N CYS A 710 20.63 4.49 28.64
CA CYS A 710 20.80 4.62 30.10
C CYS A 710 19.54 5.17 30.80
N ASP A 711 18.69 5.91 30.10
CA ASP A 711 17.47 6.54 30.62
C ASP A 711 16.31 6.55 29.62
N ASN A 712 15.12 6.78 30.16
CA ASN A 712 13.85 6.89 29.46
C ASN A 712 13.86 7.96 28.35
N GLU A 713 14.51 9.10 28.54
CA GLU A 713 14.53 10.17 27.52
C GLU A 713 15.38 9.78 26.31
N ARG A 714 16.53 9.12 26.52
CA ARG A 714 17.30 8.49 25.43
C ARG A 714 16.51 7.39 24.76
N ALA A 715 15.87 6.50 25.52
CA ALA A 715 15.04 5.42 24.96
C ALA A 715 13.84 5.93 24.15
N ARG A 716 13.27 7.07 24.53
CA ARG A 716 12.16 7.75 23.84
C ARG A 716 12.60 8.49 22.57
N ARG A 717 13.86 8.87 22.46
CA ARG A 717 14.43 9.66 21.34
C ARG A 717 15.30 8.83 20.39
N ASP A 718 15.74 7.65 20.81
CA ASP A 718 16.51 6.70 19.99
C ASP A 718 15.55 5.79 19.24
N GLU A 719 15.19 6.19 18.02
CA GLU A 719 14.15 5.52 17.22
C GLU A 719 14.55 4.12 16.71
N ARG A 720 15.75 3.62 17.11
CA ARG A 720 16.12 2.19 17.03
C ARG A 720 15.40 1.31 18.07
N TYR A 721 14.72 1.92 19.05
CA TYR A 721 14.00 1.23 20.13
C TYR A 721 12.49 1.48 20.03
N THR A 722 11.70 0.41 20.09
CA THR A 722 10.23 0.48 19.98
C THR A 722 9.61 0.45 21.38
N LYS A 723 8.69 1.39 21.68
CA LYS A 723 7.99 1.43 22.98
C LYS A 723 7.16 0.16 23.21
N SER A 724 7.21 -0.38 24.43
CA SER A 724 6.69 -1.71 24.78
C SER A 724 6.10 -1.74 26.20
N ASN A 725 5.07 -0.92 26.45
CA ASN A 725 4.43 -0.78 27.77
C ASN A 725 3.27 -1.78 28.02
N THR A 726 3.00 -2.73 27.10
CA THR A 726 1.87 -3.68 27.24
C THR A 726 2.01 -4.54 28.50
N ALA A 727 1.04 -4.44 29.41
CA ALA A 727 1.04 -5.13 30.71
C ALA A 727 2.30 -4.90 31.58
N ILE A 728 2.95 -3.73 31.42
CA ILE A 728 4.14 -3.32 32.17
C ILE A 728 4.03 -3.55 33.68
N GLY A 729 2.93 -3.12 34.32
CA GLY A 729 2.74 -3.28 35.77
C GLY A 729 2.63 -4.73 36.27
N PHE A 730 2.44 -5.72 35.39
CA PHE A 730 2.44 -7.14 35.73
C PHE A 730 3.82 -7.79 35.54
N PHE A 731 4.48 -7.53 34.41
CA PHE A 731 5.78 -8.15 34.09
C PHE A 731 6.98 -7.41 34.71
N HIS A 732 6.87 -6.09 34.87
CA HIS A 732 7.96 -5.18 35.25
C HIS A 732 7.46 -4.23 36.35
N LYS A 733 7.10 -4.81 37.50
CA LYS A 733 6.53 -4.07 38.64
C LYS A 733 7.55 -3.06 39.20
N GLY A 734 7.34 -1.78 38.91
CA GLY A 734 8.25 -0.67 39.25
C GLY A 734 8.65 0.16 38.02
N ALA A 735 8.50 -0.40 36.81
CA ALA A 735 8.73 0.32 35.57
C ALA A 735 7.53 1.21 35.18
N GLN A 736 7.82 2.43 34.71
CA GLN A 736 6.86 3.37 34.12
C GLN A 736 6.85 3.28 32.58
N ASN A 737 8.01 3.07 31.96
CA ASN A 737 8.15 2.88 30.52
C ASN A 737 9.12 1.73 30.22
N CYS A 738 8.83 0.96 29.17
CA CYS A 738 9.75 -0.03 28.63
C CYS A 738 9.86 0.12 27.12
N TYR A 739 11.04 -0.20 26.57
CA TYR A 739 11.34 -0.13 25.14
C TYR A 739 12.09 -1.40 24.74
N ARG A 740 11.90 -1.88 23.51
CA ARG A 740 12.52 -3.10 23.00
C ARG A 740 13.38 -2.83 21.76
N ARG A 741 14.45 -3.59 21.60
CA ARG A 741 15.29 -3.61 20.39
C ARG A 741 15.76 -5.04 20.10
N GLY A 742 15.59 -5.47 18.85
CA GLY A 742 16.09 -6.75 18.37
C GLY A 742 17.61 -6.74 18.21
N ALA A 743 18.24 -7.91 18.36
CA ALA A 743 19.68 -8.09 18.18
C ALA A 743 20.00 -8.45 16.71
N ASP A 744 20.86 -7.64 16.10
CA ASP A 744 21.27 -7.70 14.68
C ASP A 744 21.41 -9.14 14.15
N GLY A 745 20.65 -9.49 13.11
CA GLY A 745 20.75 -10.80 12.44
C GLY A 745 20.30 -12.02 13.27
N SER A 746 19.60 -11.83 14.39
CA SER A 746 19.12 -12.92 15.26
C SER A 746 17.65 -12.74 15.64
N SER A 747 17.05 -13.77 16.24
CA SER A 747 15.72 -13.66 16.83
C SER A 747 15.71 -13.07 18.25
N ALA A 748 16.88 -12.84 18.85
CA ALA A 748 17.01 -12.36 20.21
C ALA A 748 16.91 -10.82 20.27
N GLY A 749 16.91 -10.27 21.47
CA GLY A 749 16.86 -8.82 21.68
C GLY A 749 16.67 -8.49 23.15
N VAL A 750 16.51 -7.20 23.45
CA VAL A 750 16.42 -6.69 24.82
C VAL A 750 15.13 -5.91 25.02
N GLN A 751 14.61 -5.99 26.24
CA GLN A 751 13.65 -5.04 26.79
C GLN A 751 14.36 -4.22 27.86
N CYS A 752 14.31 -2.90 27.71
CA CYS A 752 14.88 -1.91 28.60
C CYS A 752 13.73 -1.24 29.33
N CYS A 753 13.68 -1.35 30.66
CA CYS A 753 12.59 -0.80 31.47
C CYS A 753 13.13 0.28 32.41
N TYR A 754 12.36 1.35 32.57
CA TYR A 754 12.74 2.57 33.28
C TYR A 754 11.72 2.89 34.37
N ASN A 755 12.21 3.37 35.52
CA ASN A 755 11.37 3.78 36.65
C ASN A 755 10.65 5.12 36.36
N ASP A 756 9.92 5.63 37.35
CA ASP A 756 9.21 6.92 37.31
C ASP A 756 10.15 8.15 37.28
N MET A 757 11.37 8.02 37.81
CA MET A 757 12.45 9.01 37.69
C MET A 757 13.14 8.98 36.31
N GLY A 758 12.91 7.94 35.51
CA GLY A 758 13.47 7.73 34.18
C GLY A 758 14.75 6.89 34.13
N ASP A 759 15.21 6.33 35.24
CA ASP A 759 16.42 5.51 35.32
C ASP A 759 16.21 4.08 34.81
N LEU A 760 17.23 3.50 34.17
CA LEU A 760 17.22 2.09 33.74
C LEU A 760 17.20 1.14 34.96
N ILE A 761 16.23 0.22 34.98
CA ILE A 761 16.07 -0.76 36.04
C ILE A 761 16.82 -2.05 35.69
N LEU A 762 17.75 -2.45 36.56
CA LEU A 762 18.56 -3.67 36.43
C LEU A 762 18.35 -4.71 37.54
N ASP A 763 17.66 -4.37 38.64
CA ASP A 763 17.25 -5.38 39.63
C ASP A 763 15.93 -6.06 39.17
N PRO A 764 15.92 -7.39 38.95
CA PRO A 764 14.71 -8.17 38.72
C PRO A 764 13.54 -7.88 39.66
N ASN A 765 13.83 -7.57 40.93
CA ASN A 765 12.84 -7.35 41.98
C ASN A 765 12.22 -5.95 41.93
N GLU A 766 12.86 -5.00 41.24
CA GLU A 766 12.39 -3.61 41.05
C GLU A 766 11.72 -3.41 39.67
N GLY A 767 11.56 -4.48 38.89
CA GLY A 767 10.88 -4.45 37.58
C GLY A 767 11.83 -4.29 36.39
N ALA A 768 13.05 -4.82 36.47
CA ALA A 768 13.98 -4.84 35.34
C ALA A 768 13.39 -5.51 34.08
N GLY A 769 13.89 -5.10 32.92
CA GLY A 769 13.60 -5.76 31.65
C GLY A 769 14.37 -7.07 31.46
N SER A 770 14.25 -7.70 30.28
CA SER A 770 14.89 -8.99 29.99
C SER A 770 15.59 -9.00 28.63
N ALA A 771 16.70 -9.73 28.54
CA ALA A 771 17.25 -10.21 27.28
C ALA A 771 16.47 -11.45 26.82
N ASP A 772 15.64 -11.30 25.81
CA ASP A 772 14.75 -12.35 25.27
C ASP A 772 15.45 -13.13 24.14
N TYR A 773 15.33 -14.46 24.11
CA TYR A 773 15.88 -15.26 23.00
C TYR A 773 15.01 -15.19 21.74
N PHE A 774 13.71 -15.04 21.93
CA PHE A 774 12.79 -14.59 20.89
C PHE A 774 12.27 -13.22 21.33
N SER A 775 12.91 -12.14 20.88
CA SER A 775 12.43 -10.80 21.20
C SER A 775 11.10 -10.56 20.51
N PRO A 776 10.05 -10.16 21.25
CA PRO A 776 8.74 -9.85 20.69
C PRO A 776 8.68 -8.41 20.19
N THR A 777 9.81 -7.81 19.78
CA THR A 777 9.75 -6.78 18.73
C THR A 777 8.96 -7.38 17.57
N ILE A 778 7.95 -6.67 17.09
CA ILE A 778 6.60 -7.22 16.89
C ILE A 778 6.45 -7.89 15.50
N TRP A 779 7.24 -8.94 15.24
CA TRP A 779 7.56 -9.36 13.86
C TRP A 779 7.03 -10.70 13.36
N ASP A 780 6.42 -11.54 14.22
CA ASP A 780 5.87 -12.84 13.77
C ASP A 780 4.99 -13.49 14.86
N THR A 781 3.81 -14.02 14.55
CA THR A 781 3.07 -14.85 15.51
C THR A 781 3.86 -16.08 15.95
N LEU A 782 4.70 -16.68 15.09
CA LEU A 782 5.65 -17.72 15.51
C LEU A 782 6.63 -17.15 16.53
N PHE A 783 7.21 -15.96 16.34
CA PHE A 783 8.11 -15.38 17.34
C PHE A 783 7.38 -14.98 18.62
N THR A 784 6.17 -14.41 18.57
CA THR A 784 5.34 -14.15 19.77
C THR A 784 4.94 -15.46 20.48
N LYS A 785 4.58 -16.52 19.74
CA LYS A 785 4.27 -17.87 20.30
C LYS A 785 5.53 -18.56 20.85
N LYS A 786 6.71 -18.33 20.27
CA LYS A 786 8.01 -18.85 20.73
C LYS A 786 8.51 -18.08 21.95
N HIS A 787 8.50 -16.75 21.93
CA HIS A 787 8.74 -15.84 23.05
C HIS A 787 7.89 -16.23 24.24
N PHE A 788 6.58 -16.37 24.02
CA PHE A 788 5.66 -16.80 25.05
C PHE A 788 6.08 -18.14 25.68
N ARG A 789 6.52 -19.13 24.90
CA ARG A 789 6.94 -20.46 25.41
C ARG A 789 8.35 -20.50 26.01
N THR A 790 9.25 -19.65 25.54
CA THR A 790 10.70 -19.75 25.76
C THR A 790 11.20 -18.73 26.77
N ASP A 791 10.52 -17.59 26.86
CA ASP A 791 10.91 -16.46 27.68
C ASP A 791 9.80 -16.16 28.71
N VAL A 792 8.53 -16.00 28.30
CA VAL A 792 7.42 -15.67 29.23
C VAL A 792 6.99 -16.85 30.13
N VAL A 793 6.83 -18.06 29.58
CA VAL A 793 6.42 -19.25 30.36
C VAL A 793 7.44 -19.59 31.45
N PRO A 794 8.76 -19.61 31.18
CA PRO A 794 9.76 -19.76 32.24
C PRO A 794 9.74 -18.61 33.26
N TRP A 795 9.53 -17.36 32.85
CA TRP A 795 9.35 -16.24 33.79
C TRP A 795 8.15 -16.47 34.73
N VAL A 796 6.97 -16.82 34.21
CA VAL A 796 5.79 -17.15 35.02
C VAL A 796 6.09 -18.34 35.95
N ALA A 797 6.78 -19.37 35.45
CA ALA A 797 7.14 -20.55 36.24
C ALA A 797 8.12 -20.25 37.39
N CYS A 798 9.07 -19.33 37.18
CA CYS A 798 10.13 -19.02 38.13
C CYS A 798 9.82 -17.84 39.06
N CYS A 799 9.20 -16.77 38.56
CA CYS A 799 8.95 -15.54 39.31
C CYS A 799 7.56 -15.51 39.99
N LEU A 800 6.57 -16.26 39.51
CA LEU A 800 5.20 -16.22 40.07
C LEU A 800 4.73 -17.53 40.70
N LEU A 801 5.15 -18.69 40.19
CA LEU A 801 4.58 -19.99 40.57
C LEU A 801 5.54 -20.92 41.34
N SER A 802 6.83 -20.58 41.42
CA SER A 802 7.80 -21.38 42.15
C SER A 802 7.71 -21.13 43.65
N ASN A 803 7.90 -22.19 44.44
CA ASN A 803 8.06 -22.08 45.89
C ASN A 803 9.54 -22.14 46.30
N ILE A 804 10.47 -22.06 45.33
CA ILE A 804 11.91 -22.06 45.58
C ILE A 804 12.36 -20.61 45.80
N GLU A 805 13.05 -20.37 46.92
CA GLU A 805 13.72 -19.11 47.21
C GLU A 805 14.70 -18.74 46.08
N ASN A 806 14.67 -17.48 45.65
CA ASN A 806 15.44 -16.95 44.53
C ASN A 806 15.17 -17.65 43.17
N ALA A 807 14.02 -18.30 42.99
CA ALA A 807 13.65 -18.89 41.69
C ALA A 807 13.59 -17.85 40.56
N CYS A 808 13.13 -16.63 40.84
CA CYS A 808 13.12 -15.55 39.85
C CYS A 808 14.53 -15.15 39.42
N GLU A 809 15.49 -15.02 40.35
CA GLU A 809 16.89 -14.75 40.04
C GLU A 809 17.46 -15.81 39.06
N ARG A 810 17.07 -17.09 39.21
CA ARG A 810 17.47 -18.17 38.29
C ARG A 810 16.93 -18.01 36.87
N TYR A 811 15.78 -17.37 36.66
CA TYR A 811 15.31 -17.03 35.32
C TYR A 811 16.23 -15.97 34.69
N PHE A 812 16.52 -14.90 35.44
CA PHE A 812 17.39 -13.82 34.99
C PHE A 812 18.85 -14.25 34.79
N MET A 813 19.31 -15.37 35.35
CA MET A 813 20.60 -15.99 34.95
C MET A 813 20.63 -16.44 33.47
N PHE A 814 19.49 -16.77 32.86
CA PHE A 814 19.39 -17.14 31.43
C PHE A 814 18.84 -16.01 30.56
N ARG A 815 18.22 -15.01 31.18
CA ARG A 815 17.53 -13.87 30.55
C ARG A 815 17.90 -12.56 31.27
N PRO A 816 19.19 -12.23 31.40
CA PRO A 816 19.63 -11.10 32.22
C PRO A 816 19.07 -9.78 31.69
N PRO A 817 18.78 -8.81 32.58
CA PRO A 817 18.59 -7.44 32.13
C PRO A 817 19.88 -6.95 31.48
N THR A 818 19.77 -6.18 30.40
CA THR A 818 20.93 -5.57 29.74
C THR A 818 21.10 -4.15 30.26
N ASP A 819 22.33 -3.79 30.63
CA ASP A 819 22.68 -2.46 31.10
C ASP A 819 22.89 -1.49 29.92
N CYS A 820 23.41 -0.29 30.20
CA CYS A 820 23.83 0.66 29.17
C CYS A 820 25.35 0.64 28.88
N THR A 821 26.07 -0.40 29.29
CA THR A 821 27.49 -0.52 28.98
C THR A 821 27.65 -0.79 27.48
N GLY A 822 28.39 0.08 26.80
CA GLY A 822 28.48 0.07 25.34
C GLY A 822 27.26 0.65 24.62
N TYR A 823 26.31 1.30 25.32
CA TYR A 823 25.30 2.12 24.65
C TYR A 823 25.95 3.33 24.00
N ASP A 824 26.14 3.23 22.69
CA ASP A 824 26.52 4.35 21.86
C ASP A 824 25.28 5.00 21.22
N ARG A 825 25.27 6.34 21.29
CA ARG A 825 24.28 7.19 20.62
C ARG A 825 24.19 6.82 19.14
N PRO A 826 23.02 6.92 18.48
CA PRO A 826 23.01 6.85 17.04
C PRO A 826 23.76 8.06 16.44
N GLY A 827 24.40 7.84 15.29
CA GLY A 827 24.68 8.92 14.34
C GLY A 827 23.35 9.44 13.82
N THR A 828 23.18 10.77 13.81
CA THR A 828 21.91 11.41 13.47
C THR A 828 22.11 12.49 12.42
N GLY A 829 21.57 12.27 11.23
CA GLY A 829 21.56 13.23 10.12
C GLY A 829 20.13 13.55 9.70
N THR A 830 19.90 14.72 9.13
CA THR A 830 18.57 15.19 8.72
C THR A 830 18.61 15.99 7.42
N GLY A 831 17.48 16.03 6.71
CA GLY A 831 17.26 16.91 5.57
C GLY A 831 15.84 17.47 5.61
N THR A 832 15.71 18.79 5.46
CA THR A 832 14.44 19.54 5.54
C THR A 832 14.54 20.90 4.82
N GLY A 833 13.42 21.59 4.59
CA GLY A 833 13.42 22.89 3.90
C GLY A 833 13.91 22.82 2.45
N ASP A 834 14.63 23.86 2.00
CA ASP A 834 15.15 23.95 0.63
C ASP A 834 16.54 23.30 0.42
N PRO A 835 16.56 21.97 0.35
CA PRO A 835 17.19 21.09 1.33
C PRO A 835 18.39 21.68 2.10
N HIS A 836 18.14 22.02 3.37
CA HIS A 836 19.18 22.11 4.40
C HIS A 836 19.46 20.70 4.92
N ILE A 837 20.72 20.29 4.86
CA ILE A 837 21.19 18.97 5.24
C ILE A 837 22.16 19.12 6.41
N ILE A 838 21.99 18.25 7.41
CA ILE A 838 22.94 18.06 8.50
C ILE A 838 23.46 16.63 8.40
N THR A 839 24.77 16.48 8.18
CA THR A 839 25.44 15.18 8.02
C THR A 839 25.44 14.37 9.32
N LEU A 840 25.89 13.11 9.24
CA LEU A 840 26.04 12.26 10.43
C LEU A 840 27.11 12.79 11.41
N ASP A 841 28.10 13.53 10.93
CA ASP A 841 29.16 14.17 11.73
C ASP A 841 28.84 15.64 12.10
N GLN A 842 27.68 16.14 11.67
CA GLN A 842 27.06 17.46 11.99
C GLN A 842 27.60 18.66 11.21
N THR A 843 28.08 18.44 9.99
CA THR A 843 28.28 19.51 9.00
C THR A 843 26.91 19.98 8.49
N GLU A 844 26.64 21.27 8.65
CA GLU A 844 25.39 21.91 8.20
C GLU A 844 25.64 22.61 6.86
N TYR A 845 24.81 22.32 5.84
CA TYR A 845 24.90 22.95 4.53
C TYR A 845 23.57 22.94 3.78
N THR A 846 23.44 23.83 2.79
CA THR A 846 22.27 23.88 1.90
C THR A 846 22.63 23.30 0.54
N PHE A 847 21.82 22.34 0.05
CA PHE A 847 21.99 21.77 -1.29
C PHE A 847 20.64 21.66 -2.03
N ASN A 848 20.35 22.69 -2.81
CA ASN A 848 19.20 22.75 -3.69
C ASN A 848 19.49 22.05 -5.04
N GLY A 849 19.40 20.72 -5.07
CA GLY A 849 19.41 19.92 -6.32
C GLY A 849 17.99 19.69 -6.86
N VAL A 850 17.86 19.37 -8.16
CA VAL A 850 16.62 18.81 -8.73
C VAL A 850 16.98 17.48 -9.40
N GLY A 851 16.45 16.39 -8.85
CA GLY A 851 16.84 15.03 -9.20
C GLY A 851 16.81 14.08 -8.03
N GLU A 852 17.38 12.90 -8.26
CA GLU A 852 17.47 11.85 -7.24
C GLU A 852 18.93 11.68 -6.83
N PHE A 853 19.18 11.62 -5.52
CA PHE A 853 20.52 11.67 -4.94
C PHE A 853 20.75 10.54 -3.94
N ILE A 854 21.98 10.03 -3.86
CA ILE A 854 22.42 9.18 -2.73
C ILE A 854 22.49 10.06 -1.49
N LEU A 855 21.52 9.91 -0.57
CA LEU A 855 21.60 10.50 0.76
C LEU A 855 22.61 9.74 1.60
N LEU A 856 22.53 8.40 1.58
CA LEU A 856 23.47 7.52 2.26
C LEU A 856 23.55 6.17 1.53
N GLU A 857 24.76 5.67 1.34
CA GLU A 857 25.00 4.26 1.00
C GLU A 857 26.07 3.66 1.92
N SER A 858 25.98 2.35 2.16
CA SER A 858 26.94 1.59 2.97
C SER A 858 27.03 0.15 2.49
N THR A 859 28.26 -0.37 2.34
CA THR A 859 28.51 -1.79 2.03
C THR A 859 28.27 -2.71 3.23
N LEU A 860 28.18 -2.15 4.45
CA LEU A 860 27.64 -2.88 5.59
C LEU A 860 26.12 -2.90 5.45
N HIS A 861 25.53 -4.10 5.42
CA HIS A 861 24.10 -4.34 5.19
C HIS A 861 23.54 -3.80 3.86
N ASP A 862 24.38 -3.65 2.81
CA ASP A 862 24.00 -3.17 1.46
C ASP A 862 22.97 -2.01 1.46
N VAL A 863 23.14 -1.07 2.40
CA VAL A 863 22.18 0.01 2.64
C VAL A 863 22.28 1.04 1.52
N ILE A 864 21.14 1.39 0.94
CA ILE A 864 20.97 2.48 -0.01
C ILE A 864 19.76 3.30 0.42
N PHE A 865 19.98 4.58 0.71
CA PHE A 865 18.96 5.57 1.02
C PHE A 865 19.07 6.71 0.01
N GLN A 866 17.98 6.93 -0.74
CA GLN A 866 17.90 7.92 -1.81
C GLN A 866 16.80 8.93 -1.51
N GLY A 867 17.06 10.19 -1.88
CA GLY A 867 16.10 11.29 -1.78
C GLY A 867 15.85 11.90 -3.14
N ARG A 868 14.57 12.10 -3.46
CA ARG A 868 14.12 12.86 -4.63
C ARG A 868 13.87 14.31 -4.20
N MET A 869 14.51 15.24 -4.89
CA MET A 869 14.35 16.67 -4.73
C MET A 869 13.70 17.24 -6.00
N GLU A 870 12.59 17.95 -5.85
CA GLU A 870 11.89 18.59 -6.98
C GLU A 870 11.85 20.11 -6.81
N LYS A 871 11.77 20.82 -7.94
CA LYS A 871 11.73 22.29 -7.93
C LYS A 871 10.44 22.80 -7.29
N LEU A 872 10.56 23.69 -6.30
CA LEU A 872 9.41 24.36 -5.72
C LEU A 872 8.86 25.40 -6.71
N SER A 873 7.61 25.22 -7.15
CA SER A 873 6.99 26.01 -8.21
C SER A 873 7.01 27.52 -7.92
N GLY A 874 7.37 28.31 -8.94
CA GLY A 874 7.49 29.78 -8.84
C GLY A 874 8.79 30.30 -8.20
N THR A 875 9.69 29.43 -7.73
CA THR A 875 10.90 29.81 -6.97
C THR A 875 12.19 29.32 -7.65
N ASN A 876 13.36 29.62 -7.06
CA ASN A 876 14.64 28.96 -7.37
C ASN A 876 15.13 28.11 -6.17
N ALA A 877 14.19 27.46 -5.50
CA ALA A 877 14.39 26.46 -4.46
C ALA A 877 13.95 25.06 -4.95
N SER A 878 14.42 24.01 -4.31
CA SER A 878 13.85 22.66 -4.40
C SER A 878 13.36 22.18 -3.03
N VAL A 879 12.67 21.04 -2.97
CA VAL A 879 12.19 20.40 -1.72
C VAL A 879 12.22 18.88 -1.88
N PHE A 880 12.34 18.13 -0.78
CA PHE A 880 12.14 16.68 -0.83
C PHE A 880 10.67 16.31 -1.09
N THR A 881 10.44 15.40 -2.04
CA THR A 881 9.10 14.92 -2.44
C THR A 881 8.93 13.40 -2.40
N ALA A 882 10.03 12.66 -2.34
CA ALA A 882 10.03 11.23 -2.06
C ALA A 882 11.37 10.74 -1.47
N PHE A 883 11.30 9.64 -0.74
CA PHE A 883 12.43 8.89 -0.23
C PHE A 883 12.29 7.41 -0.60
N ALA A 884 13.40 6.76 -0.92
CA ALA A 884 13.46 5.31 -1.12
C ALA A 884 14.62 4.73 -0.32
N VAL A 885 14.36 3.64 0.41
CA VAL A 885 15.35 2.93 1.23
C VAL A 885 15.32 1.44 0.93
N ARG A 886 16.52 0.86 0.79
CA ARG A 886 16.75 -0.59 0.70
C ARG A 886 17.95 -0.94 1.60
N GLY A 887 17.93 -2.13 2.17
CA GLY A 887 19.07 -2.73 2.88
C GLY A 887 19.04 -4.24 2.74
N ASP A 888 20.21 -4.88 2.76
CA ASP A 888 20.43 -6.31 2.54
C ASP A 888 19.62 -6.82 1.31
N LEU A 889 19.13 -8.06 1.36
CA LEU A 889 18.19 -8.64 0.40
C LEU A 889 16.71 -8.33 0.76
N LEU A 890 16.47 -7.23 1.49
CA LEU A 890 15.13 -6.84 1.92
C LEU A 890 14.41 -6.02 0.82
N PRO A 891 13.06 -5.96 0.86
CA PRO A 891 12.28 -5.08 0.01
C PRO A 891 12.72 -3.61 0.02
N THR A 892 12.65 -2.95 -1.13
CA THR A 892 12.70 -1.49 -1.21
C THR A 892 11.42 -0.92 -0.61
N VAL A 893 11.56 0.01 0.34
CA VAL A 893 10.46 0.85 0.85
C VAL A 893 10.60 2.22 0.24
N GLN A 894 9.58 2.68 -0.49
CA GLN A 894 9.48 4.04 -0.98
C GLN A 894 8.30 4.75 -0.34
N VAL A 895 8.51 6.00 0.05
CA VAL A 895 7.50 6.89 0.61
C VAL A 895 7.60 8.21 -0.14
N GLY A 896 6.51 8.67 -0.73
CA GLY A 896 6.46 9.91 -1.48
C GLY A 896 5.11 10.57 -1.37
N ARG A 897 4.92 11.64 -2.14
CA ARG A 897 3.66 12.40 -2.18
C ARG A 897 3.08 12.40 -3.58
N SER A 898 1.75 12.29 -3.68
CA SER A 898 1.04 12.54 -4.94
C SER A 898 0.98 14.04 -5.24
N PRO A 899 0.69 14.46 -6.49
CA PRO A 899 0.46 15.88 -6.83
C PRO A 899 -0.69 16.52 -6.01
N GLU A 900 -1.68 15.73 -5.63
CA GLU A 900 -2.82 16.10 -4.77
C GLU A 900 -2.45 16.14 -3.27
N GLY A 901 -1.21 15.79 -2.94
CA GLY A 901 -0.66 15.83 -1.59
C GLY A 901 -0.91 14.58 -0.74
N GLN A 902 -1.40 13.48 -1.31
CA GLN A 902 -1.61 12.22 -0.60
C GLN A 902 -0.29 11.51 -0.31
N THR A 903 -0.19 10.82 0.84
CA THR A 903 0.96 9.96 1.17
C THR A 903 0.91 8.68 0.32
N LEU A 904 1.92 8.48 -0.53
CA LEU A 904 2.09 7.29 -1.36
C LEU A 904 3.18 6.40 -0.75
N ILE A 905 2.89 5.12 -0.57
CA ILE A 905 3.84 4.13 -0.04
C ILE A 905 3.93 2.97 -1.03
N PHE A 906 5.14 2.55 -1.37
CA PHE A 906 5.43 1.43 -2.26
C PHE A 906 6.37 0.43 -1.58
N ILE A 907 6.09 -0.86 -1.76
CA ILE A 907 6.96 -1.96 -1.32
C ILE A 907 7.34 -2.75 -2.58
N ASN A 908 8.63 -2.79 -2.92
CA ASN A 908 9.14 -3.37 -4.19
C ASN A 908 8.41 -2.88 -5.46
N GLY A 909 7.96 -1.62 -5.44
CA GLY A 909 7.28 -0.97 -6.56
C GLY A 909 5.79 -1.25 -6.71
N THR A 910 5.20 -2.08 -5.85
CA THR A 910 3.75 -2.18 -5.72
C THR A 910 3.26 -1.11 -4.73
N GLN A 911 2.28 -0.29 -5.12
CA GLN A 911 1.64 0.66 -4.21
C GLN A 911 0.90 -0.11 -3.11
N PHE A 912 1.18 0.23 -1.87
CA PHE A 912 0.81 -0.56 -0.71
C PHE A 912 -0.43 0.03 0.00
N GLN A 913 -1.47 -0.78 0.20
CA GLN A 913 -2.70 -0.33 0.85
C GLN A 913 -2.54 -0.33 2.37
N VAL A 914 -2.55 0.87 2.97
CA VAL A 914 -2.41 1.08 4.42
C VAL A 914 -3.74 1.06 5.20
N MET A 915 -4.86 1.00 4.48
CA MET A 915 -6.21 1.08 5.05
C MET A 915 -6.83 -0.32 5.19
N HIS A 916 -7.43 -0.58 6.35
CA HIS A 916 -8.29 -1.74 6.59
C HIS A 916 -9.55 -1.24 7.32
N GLU A 917 -10.74 -1.62 6.84
CA GLU A 917 -12.03 -1.18 7.40
C GLU A 917 -12.14 0.36 7.58
N ASN A 918 -11.62 1.12 6.61
CA ASN A 918 -11.52 2.59 6.63
C ASN A 918 -10.65 3.20 7.76
N LYS A 919 -9.77 2.41 8.39
CA LYS A 919 -8.78 2.88 9.36
C LYS A 919 -7.36 2.64 8.84
N VAL A 920 -6.44 3.55 9.15
CA VAL A 920 -5.00 3.33 8.96
C VAL A 920 -4.53 2.24 9.93
N ILE A 921 -3.83 1.24 9.42
CA ILE A 921 -3.11 0.27 10.28
C ILE A 921 -1.85 0.98 10.81
N PRO A 922 -1.64 1.05 12.14
CA PRO A 922 -0.55 1.83 12.73
C PRO A 922 0.85 1.22 12.53
N ARG A 923 0.94 -0.07 12.18
CA ARG A 923 2.18 -0.82 12.00
C ARG A 923 2.09 -1.87 10.90
N PHE A 924 3.11 -1.90 10.04
CA PHE A 924 3.38 -2.99 9.12
C PHE A 924 4.72 -3.66 9.41
N SER A 925 4.71 -4.99 9.37
CA SER A 925 5.68 -5.87 9.99
C SER A 925 6.24 -6.83 8.94
N PHE A 926 7.57 -6.83 8.76
CA PHE A 926 8.26 -7.63 7.77
C PHE A 926 9.45 -8.36 8.40
N GLU A 927 10.00 -9.35 7.70
CA GLU A 927 11.27 -9.95 8.10
C GLU A 927 12.38 -8.90 7.97
N GLY A 928 13.07 -8.59 9.06
CA GLY A 928 14.21 -7.66 9.08
C GLY A 928 13.89 -6.17 9.18
N PHE A 929 12.63 -5.74 8.98
CA PHE A 929 12.26 -4.32 9.11
C PHE A 929 10.76 -4.10 9.39
N HIS A 930 10.40 -2.87 9.75
CA HIS A 930 9.02 -2.47 9.96
C HIS A 930 8.73 -1.02 9.56
N ILE A 931 7.44 -0.71 9.42
CA ILE A 931 6.92 0.60 9.08
C ILE A 931 5.88 0.98 10.15
N ASP A 932 6.17 2.00 10.95
CA ASP A 932 5.24 2.61 11.90
C ASP A 932 4.62 3.87 11.31
N MET A 933 3.34 4.13 11.54
CA MET A 933 2.60 5.27 10.99
C MET A 933 1.61 5.86 12.00
N ASN A 934 1.29 7.15 11.85
CA ASN A 934 0.18 7.79 12.54
C ASN A 934 -1.12 7.79 11.70
N GLU A 935 -2.25 8.04 12.36
CA GLU A 935 -3.60 7.91 11.77
C GLU A 935 -3.87 8.86 10.59
N ASP A 936 -3.16 9.99 10.50
CA ASP A 936 -3.28 10.98 9.42
C ASP A 936 -2.19 10.84 8.33
N LEU A 937 -1.31 9.84 8.44
CA LEU A 937 -0.17 9.57 7.53
C LEU A 937 0.81 10.75 7.37
N SER A 938 0.81 11.74 8.27
CA SER A 938 1.77 12.86 8.28
C SER A 938 3.15 12.48 8.81
N LYS A 939 3.27 11.32 9.46
CA LYS A 939 4.52 10.79 10.01
C LYS A 939 4.61 9.27 9.82
N LEU A 940 5.72 8.85 9.24
CA LEU A 940 6.06 7.45 9.01
C LEU A 940 7.48 7.17 9.53
N ARG A 941 7.75 5.93 9.96
CA ARG A 941 9.08 5.50 10.36
C ARG A 941 9.40 4.12 9.80
N VAL A 942 10.52 4.01 9.09
CA VAL A 942 11.05 2.72 8.62
C VAL A 942 12.21 2.31 9.53
N THR A 943 12.12 1.17 10.21
CA THR A 943 13.14 0.72 11.17
C THR A 943 13.60 -0.70 10.84
N TYR A 944 14.90 -0.84 10.58
CA TYR A 944 15.58 -2.10 10.25
C TYR A 944 16.23 -2.71 11.50
N THR A 945 16.17 -4.04 11.62
CA THR A 945 16.72 -4.76 12.79
C THR A 945 18.24 -4.62 12.93
N PHE A 946 18.95 -4.29 11.85
CA PHE A 946 20.39 -4.01 11.88
C PHE A 946 20.78 -2.61 12.40
N GLY A 947 19.84 -1.84 12.96
CA GLY A 947 20.14 -0.58 13.64
C GLY A 947 20.22 0.64 12.71
N LEU A 948 19.38 0.67 11.67
CA LEU A 948 19.03 1.85 10.89
C LEU A 948 17.55 2.16 11.15
N SER A 949 17.22 3.39 11.52
CA SER A 949 15.84 3.90 11.49
C SER A 949 15.78 5.21 10.72
N ILE A 950 14.70 5.42 9.96
CA ILE A 950 14.45 6.64 9.19
C ILE A 950 13.06 7.14 9.58
N GLU A 951 13.00 8.25 10.30
CA GLU A 951 11.77 9.01 10.54
C GLU A 951 11.51 9.94 9.36
N ILE A 952 10.35 9.80 8.73
CA ILE A 952 9.89 10.62 7.60
C ILE A 952 8.69 11.44 8.06
N VAL A 953 8.77 12.76 7.90
CA VAL A 953 7.65 13.69 8.14
C VAL A 953 7.16 14.22 6.81
N ILE A 954 5.84 14.21 6.63
CA ILE A 954 5.14 14.47 5.37
C ILE A 954 4.21 15.65 5.59
N LEU A 955 4.57 16.81 5.03
CA LEU A 955 3.80 18.06 5.14
C LEU A 955 3.28 18.48 3.76
N SER A 956 2.36 19.44 3.72
CA SER A 956 1.61 19.80 2.51
C SER A 956 2.46 20.33 1.34
N LYS A 957 3.71 20.74 1.57
CA LYS A 957 4.65 21.19 0.52
C LYS A 957 6.03 20.55 0.55
N VAL A 958 6.44 19.97 1.67
CA VAL A 958 7.82 19.50 1.91
C VAL A 958 7.79 18.17 2.67
N MET A 959 8.68 17.26 2.32
CA MET A 959 9.02 16.11 3.16
C MET A 959 10.32 16.38 3.92
N SER A 960 10.51 15.70 5.03
CA SER A 960 11.76 15.76 5.78
C SER A 960 12.10 14.39 6.35
N TYR A 961 13.39 14.13 6.52
CA TYR A 961 13.86 12.88 7.11
C TYR A 961 14.76 13.13 8.32
N THR A 962 14.79 12.19 9.25
CA THR A 962 15.86 12.05 10.25
C THR A 962 16.32 10.60 10.26
N VAL A 963 17.60 10.40 9.96
CA VAL A 963 18.27 9.09 10.02
C VAL A 963 18.81 8.88 11.45
N PHE A 964 18.63 7.68 11.99
CA PHE A 964 19.25 7.19 13.21
C PHE A 964 20.06 5.94 12.88
N LEU A 965 21.39 6.06 12.90
CA LEU A 965 22.30 5.01 12.45
C LEU A 965 23.20 4.51 13.58
N SER A 966 23.35 3.19 13.71
CA SER A 966 24.22 2.59 14.72
C SER A 966 25.71 2.88 14.47
N GLU A 967 26.51 3.12 15.52
CA GLU A 967 27.94 3.46 15.39
C GLU A 967 28.78 2.37 14.69
N LYS A 968 28.29 1.12 14.57
CA LYS A 968 28.96 0.08 13.76
C LYS A 968 29.14 0.47 12.27
N PHE A 969 28.40 1.46 11.79
CA PHE A 969 28.50 2.03 10.44
C PHE A 969 29.58 3.12 10.31
N LYS A 970 30.25 3.53 11.41
CA LYS A 970 31.27 4.58 11.35
C LYS A 970 32.39 4.24 10.37
N GLY A 971 32.75 5.22 9.54
CA GLY A 971 33.74 5.12 8.45
C GLY A 971 33.35 4.15 7.34
N LYS A 972 32.07 3.76 7.22
CA LYS A 972 31.55 2.82 6.20
C LYS A 972 30.39 3.39 5.40
N THR A 973 30.03 4.66 5.64
CA THR A 973 29.00 5.36 4.87
C THR A 973 29.64 6.30 3.85
N ARG A 974 28.86 6.72 2.86
CA ARG A 974 29.17 7.81 1.94
C ARG A 974 27.86 8.34 1.34
N GLY A 975 27.86 9.56 0.81
CA GLY A 975 26.68 10.22 0.25
C GLY A 975 26.56 11.67 0.73
N LEU A 976 25.40 12.27 0.52
CA LEU A 976 25.11 13.62 1.03
C LEU A 976 25.08 13.71 2.58
N LEU A 977 24.93 12.60 3.29
CA LEU A 977 25.00 12.53 4.76
C LEU A 977 26.43 12.35 5.31
N GLY A 978 27.46 12.46 4.47
CA GLY A 978 28.84 12.36 4.90
C GLY A 978 29.38 10.93 4.93
N ASN A 979 30.50 10.73 5.61
CA ASN A 979 31.15 9.41 5.72
C ASN A 979 31.03 8.75 7.12
N PHE A 980 30.59 9.51 8.12
CA PHE A 980 30.33 9.09 9.51
C PHE A 980 31.60 8.65 10.25
N ASN A 981 32.61 9.50 10.37
CA ASN A 981 33.88 9.21 11.05
C ASN A 981 34.15 10.07 12.30
N ASP A 982 33.18 10.86 12.75
CA ASP A 982 33.27 11.93 13.77
C ASP A 982 34.19 13.14 13.39
N ASP A 983 34.58 13.33 12.11
CA ASP A 983 35.30 14.51 11.59
C ASP A 983 34.49 15.28 10.53
N PRO A 984 33.88 16.44 10.89
CA PRO A 984 33.09 17.23 9.94
C PRO A 984 33.91 17.85 8.78
N ASN A 985 35.24 17.79 8.82
CA ASN A 985 36.07 18.43 7.79
C ASN A 985 36.21 17.60 6.50
N ASP A 986 35.86 16.31 6.50
CA ASP A 986 35.88 15.45 5.31
C ASP A 986 34.50 14.90 4.89
N ASP A 987 33.42 15.42 5.49
CA ASP A 987 32.03 15.13 5.11
C ASP A 987 31.75 15.40 3.62
N PHE A 988 32.37 16.41 3.03
CA PHE A 988 32.26 16.70 1.59
C PHE A 988 33.19 15.83 0.73
N THR A 989 33.26 14.54 1.05
CA THR A 989 33.93 13.52 0.22
C THR A 989 33.09 13.22 -1.03
N LEU A 990 33.71 13.32 -2.21
CA LEU A 990 33.11 13.02 -3.51
C LEU A 990 33.06 11.50 -3.77
N PRO A 991 32.23 11.01 -4.71
CA PRO A 991 32.15 9.59 -5.08
C PRO A 991 33.47 8.97 -5.56
N ASN A 992 34.44 9.78 -6.00
CA ASN A 992 35.78 9.35 -6.42
C ASN A 992 36.81 9.32 -5.27
N GLY A 993 36.46 9.80 -4.06
CA GLY A 993 37.31 9.88 -2.89
C GLY A 993 38.08 11.19 -2.70
N ASP A 994 37.90 12.19 -3.57
CA ASP A 994 38.43 13.54 -3.33
C ASP A 994 37.60 14.26 -2.27
N ILE A 995 38.19 15.21 -1.52
CA ILE A 995 37.51 15.96 -0.44
C ILE A 995 37.40 17.44 -0.85
N LEU A 996 36.19 17.99 -0.85
CA LEU A 996 35.94 19.43 -0.95
C LEU A 996 36.06 20.08 0.44
N SER A 997 36.57 21.31 0.53
CA SER A 997 36.73 22.00 1.81
C SER A 997 35.38 22.38 2.44
N SER A 998 35.25 22.22 3.76
CA SER A 998 34.09 22.64 4.55
C SER A 998 33.81 24.15 4.48
N ASP A 999 34.83 25.00 4.29
CA ASP A 999 34.70 26.46 4.10
C ASP A 999 34.20 26.87 2.68
N SER A 1000 33.75 25.92 1.85
CA SER A 1000 33.33 26.18 0.47
C SER A 1000 32.05 27.01 0.38
N SER A 1001 31.95 27.85 -0.65
CA SER A 1001 30.71 28.61 -0.90
C SER A 1001 29.55 27.70 -1.30
N LEU A 1002 28.29 28.12 -1.06
CA LEU A 1002 27.09 27.37 -1.48
C LEU A 1002 27.12 26.96 -2.96
N GLN A 1003 27.71 27.79 -3.83
CA GLN A 1003 27.88 27.50 -5.24
C GLN A 1003 28.85 26.32 -5.49
N GLN A 1004 29.99 26.28 -4.78
CA GLN A 1004 30.95 25.18 -4.86
C GLN A 1004 30.37 23.91 -4.25
N ILE A 1005 29.72 23.99 -3.08
CA ILE A 1005 29.05 22.84 -2.45
C ILE A 1005 28.01 22.25 -3.42
N HIS A 1006 27.24 23.07 -4.13
CA HIS A 1006 26.27 22.59 -5.11
C HIS A 1006 26.93 21.92 -6.34
N TYR A 1007 27.85 22.59 -7.04
CA TYR A 1007 28.42 22.07 -8.30
C TYR A 1007 29.52 21.02 -8.13
N ASP A 1008 30.36 21.17 -7.11
CA ASP A 1008 31.58 20.37 -6.93
C ASP A 1008 31.39 19.20 -5.96
N PHE A 1009 30.38 19.23 -5.08
CA PHE A 1009 30.03 18.12 -4.18
C PHE A 1009 28.61 17.56 -4.43
N GLY A 1010 27.56 18.34 -4.20
CA GLY A 1010 26.18 17.84 -4.13
C GLY A 1010 25.69 17.20 -5.43
N LEU A 1011 25.89 17.88 -6.58
CA LEU A 1011 25.55 17.32 -7.90
C LEU A 1011 26.39 16.09 -8.28
N LYS A 1012 27.53 15.80 -7.60
CA LYS A 1012 28.29 14.57 -7.84
C LYS A 1012 27.61 13.33 -7.27
N TRP A 1013 26.73 13.49 -6.28
CA TRP A 1013 25.92 12.43 -5.67
C TRP A 1013 24.58 12.20 -6.39
N GLY A 1014 24.34 12.88 -7.51
CA GLY A 1014 23.20 12.65 -8.39
C GLY A 1014 23.25 11.27 -9.04
N LEU A 1015 22.06 10.68 -9.23
CA LEU A 1015 21.91 9.33 -9.76
C LEU A 1015 21.91 9.28 -11.30
N GLU A 1016 21.96 8.05 -11.79
CA GLU A 1016 21.63 7.67 -13.17
C GLU A 1016 20.39 6.76 -13.08
N GLU A 1017 19.52 6.74 -14.09
CA GLU A 1017 18.29 5.91 -14.14
C GLU A 1017 18.51 4.49 -13.61
N SER A 1018 19.55 3.80 -14.11
CA SER A 1018 19.90 2.41 -13.75
C SER A 1018 20.32 2.18 -12.28
N LYS A 1019 20.54 3.24 -11.50
CA LYS A 1019 20.93 3.22 -10.08
C LYS A 1019 19.82 3.71 -9.15
N SER A 1020 18.76 4.30 -9.70
CA SER A 1020 17.59 4.65 -8.91
C SER A 1020 16.90 3.40 -8.38
N ILE A 1021 16.51 3.43 -7.10
CA ILE A 1021 15.62 2.42 -6.51
C ILE A 1021 14.18 2.93 -6.39
N PHE A 1022 13.87 4.10 -6.96
CA PHE A 1022 12.52 4.62 -7.03
C PHE A 1022 11.67 3.90 -8.08
N THR A 1023 10.38 3.82 -7.77
CA THR A 1023 9.27 3.43 -8.63
C THR A 1023 8.56 4.69 -9.10
N TYR A 1024 8.21 4.71 -10.38
CA TYR A 1024 7.58 5.84 -11.05
C TYR A 1024 6.17 5.46 -11.48
N LEU A 1025 5.21 6.33 -11.17
CA LEU A 1025 3.85 6.22 -11.69
C LEU A 1025 3.82 6.81 -13.11
N PRO A 1026 3.36 6.07 -14.14
CA PRO A 1026 3.20 6.60 -15.49
C PRO A 1026 2.33 7.88 -15.49
N PRO A 1027 2.63 8.88 -16.33
CA PRO A 1027 3.66 8.89 -17.37
C PRO A 1027 5.07 9.26 -16.89
N ASN A 1028 5.29 9.46 -15.58
CA ASN A 1028 6.56 9.95 -15.08
C ASN A 1028 7.62 8.83 -15.07
N ASP A 1029 8.88 9.21 -15.27
CA ASP A 1029 10.08 8.36 -15.21
C ASP A 1029 11.23 9.10 -14.48
N PHE A 1030 12.43 8.53 -14.49
CA PHE A 1030 13.62 9.15 -13.87
C PHE A 1030 13.95 10.54 -14.45
N GLU A 1031 13.79 10.75 -15.75
CA GLU A 1031 14.17 11.98 -16.44
C GLU A 1031 13.21 13.14 -16.12
N VAL A 1032 11.94 12.85 -15.80
CA VAL A 1032 10.97 13.87 -15.32
C VAL A 1032 11.45 14.53 -14.02
N TYR A 1033 12.05 13.77 -13.11
CA TYR A 1033 12.51 14.28 -11.83
C TYR A 1033 13.95 14.82 -11.87
N ASN A 1034 14.78 14.35 -12.81
CA ASN A 1034 16.21 14.63 -12.86
C ASN A 1034 16.58 15.84 -13.73
N ASN A 1035 16.95 16.97 -13.11
CA ASN A 1035 17.41 18.16 -13.80
C ASN A 1035 18.73 18.71 -13.19
N PRO A 1036 19.89 18.13 -13.54
CA PRO A 1036 21.20 18.59 -13.08
C PRO A 1036 21.63 19.96 -13.65
N SER A 1037 20.82 20.55 -14.54
CA SER A 1037 21.03 21.92 -15.06
C SER A 1037 20.26 22.99 -14.27
N PHE A 1038 19.52 22.60 -13.23
CA PHE A 1038 18.88 23.54 -12.31
C PHE A 1038 19.92 24.44 -11.63
N VAL A 1039 19.63 25.74 -11.56
CA VAL A 1039 20.47 26.74 -10.88
C VAL A 1039 19.67 27.29 -9.71
N PRO A 1040 20.01 26.93 -8.46
CA PRO A 1040 19.34 27.46 -7.30
C PRO A 1040 19.78 28.88 -6.98
N ASN A 1041 19.10 29.51 -6.03
CA ASN A 1041 19.57 30.74 -5.43
C ASN A 1041 20.77 30.47 -4.49
N PHE A 1042 21.81 31.29 -4.59
CA PHE A 1042 22.99 31.24 -3.72
C PHE A 1042 23.12 32.48 -2.81
N LEU A 1043 22.14 33.39 -2.84
CA LEU A 1043 22.17 34.64 -2.09
C LEU A 1043 21.82 34.39 -0.62
N ILE A 1044 22.77 34.67 0.27
CA ILE A 1044 22.57 34.63 1.72
C ILE A 1044 21.73 35.86 2.14
N PRO A 1045 20.63 35.68 2.90
CA PRO A 1045 19.74 36.78 3.27
C PRO A 1045 20.35 37.73 4.33
N THR A 1046 20.37 39.03 4.05
CA THR A 1046 20.86 40.04 5.01
C THR A 1046 19.79 40.40 6.05
N LEU A 1047 20.07 40.17 7.34
CA LEU A 1047 19.12 40.46 8.44
C LEU A 1047 18.55 41.90 8.45
N SER A 1048 19.29 42.90 7.98
CA SER A 1048 18.80 44.29 7.89
C SER A 1048 17.68 44.49 6.86
N GLU A 1049 17.59 43.62 5.86
CA GLU A 1049 16.71 43.76 4.68
C GLU A 1049 15.40 42.95 4.82
N LEU A 1050 15.32 42.07 5.81
CA LEU A 1050 14.15 41.20 6.04
C LEU A 1050 12.99 41.94 6.74
N SER A 1051 11.77 41.49 6.47
CA SER A 1051 10.56 41.95 7.16
C SER A 1051 10.60 41.60 8.66
N ASN A 1052 9.82 42.30 9.48
CA ASN A 1052 9.70 41.97 10.89
C ASN A 1052 9.05 40.59 11.08
N GLU A 1053 8.07 40.23 10.25
CA GLU A 1053 7.37 38.95 10.29
C GLU A 1053 8.35 37.76 10.18
N ILE A 1054 9.27 37.80 9.21
CA ILE A 1054 10.31 36.77 9.04
C ILE A 1054 11.26 36.72 10.24
N LYS A 1055 11.60 37.88 10.84
CA LYS A 1055 12.46 37.95 12.04
C LYS A 1055 11.77 37.39 13.27
N ASP A 1056 10.47 37.67 13.43
CA ASP A 1056 9.67 37.23 14.56
C ASP A 1056 9.39 35.72 14.51
N THR A 1057 9.28 35.13 13.32
CA THR A 1057 9.19 33.67 13.13
C THR A 1057 10.54 32.95 13.21
N CYS A 1058 11.54 33.37 12.41
CA CYS A 1058 12.79 32.62 12.24
C CYS A 1058 13.91 32.99 13.23
N GLY A 1059 13.84 34.17 13.85
CA GLY A 1059 14.91 34.70 14.70
C GLY A 1059 16.25 34.81 13.97
N LEU A 1060 17.19 33.95 14.35
CA LEU A 1060 18.54 33.84 13.76
C LEU A 1060 18.79 32.47 13.08
N ASN A 1061 17.78 31.61 12.95
CA ASN A 1061 17.94 30.29 12.34
C ASN A 1061 18.16 30.42 10.82
N PHE A 1062 19.35 30.07 10.34
CA PHE A 1062 19.74 30.27 8.94
C PHE A 1062 18.79 29.56 7.96
N ALA A 1063 18.48 28.28 8.20
CA ALA A 1063 17.59 27.50 7.34
C ALA A 1063 16.21 28.14 7.18
N CYS A 1064 15.57 28.54 8.29
CA CYS A 1064 14.29 29.26 8.26
C CYS A 1064 14.39 30.62 7.54
N LEU A 1065 15.43 31.41 7.81
CA LEU A 1065 15.63 32.72 7.16
C LEU A 1065 15.86 32.58 5.65
N PHE A 1066 16.60 31.55 5.24
CA PHE A 1066 16.89 31.24 3.85
C PHE A 1066 15.61 30.77 3.14
N ASP A 1067 14.91 29.77 3.68
CA ASP A 1067 13.62 29.30 3.17
C ASP A 1067 12.59 30.43 3.05
N ALA A 1068 12.47 31.30 4.06
CA ALA A 1068 11.49 32.39 4.05
C ALA A 1068 11.74 33.38 2.90
N VAL A 1069 13.00 33.63 2.55
CA VAL A 1069 13.39 34.54 1.46
C VAL A 1069 13.34 33.83 0.11
N ASN A 1070 13.75 32.57 0.05
CA ASN A 1070 13.94 31.85 -1.20
C ASN A 1070 12.63 31.21 -1.72
N SER A 1071 11.75 30.76 -0.82
CA SER A 1071 10.41 30.27 -1.15
C SER A 1071 9.35 31.38 -1.17
N GLY A 1072 9.55 32.45 -0.38
CA GLY A 1072 8.52 33.47 -0.11
C GLY A 1072 7.36 32.97 0.77
N ASP A 1073 7.48 31.76 1.36
CA ASP A 1073 6.44 31.12 2.17
C ASP A 1073 6.90 30.97 3.63
N ILE A 1074 6.34 31.82 4.51
CA ILE A 1074 6.66 31.80 5.94
C ILE A 1074 6.13 30.55 6.66
N SER A 1075 5.12 29.87 6.11
CA SER A 1075 4.63 28.60 6.65
C SER A 1075 5.63 27.48 6.37
N LEU A 1076 6.23 27.47 5.18
CA LEU A 1076 7.33 26.54 4.84
C LEU A 1076 8.54 26.80 5.74
N ALA A 1077 8.97 28.06 5.88
CA ALA A 1077 10.07 28.42 6.76
C ALA A 1077 9.84 28.00 8.23
N ASN A 1078 8.63 28.18 8.76
CA ASN A 1078 8.27 27.74 10.11
C ASN A 1078 8.24 26.21 10.25
N GLN A 1079 7.88 25.48 9.20
CA GLN A 1079 7.97 24.01 9.17
C GLN A 1079 9.45 23.57 9.24
N THR A 1080 10.33 24.18 8.46
CA THR A 1080 11.78 23.96 8.50
C THR A 1080 12.36 24.27 9.88
N LEU A 1081 11.99 25.41 10.49
CA LEU A 1081 12.38 25.75 11.87
C LEU A 1081 11.94 24.67 12.87
N SER A 1082 10.71 24.18 12.74
CA SER A 1082 10.16 23.12 13.60
C SER A 1082 10.95 21.81 13.46
N GLN A 1083 11.29 21.39 12.24
CA GLN A 1083 12.09 20.18 12.02
C GLN A 1083 13.54 20.33 12.51
N VAL A 1084 14.19 21.46 12.21
CA VAL A 1084 15.56 21.75 12.69
C VAL A 1084 15.61 21.82 14.21
N SER A 1085 14.62 22.45 14.86
CA SER A 1085 14.51 22.49 16.32
C SER A 1085 14.30 21.08 16.91
N ARG A 1086 13.41 20.28 16.32
CA ARG A 1086 13.16 18.88 16.68
C ARG A 1086 14.41 18.01 16.53
N TYR A 1087 15.23 18.26 15.50
CA TYR A 1087 16.53 17.60 15.33
C TYR A 1087 17.48 17.96 16.47
N TYR A 1088 17.71 19.25 16.76
CA TYR A 1088 18.62 19.65 17.84
C TYR A 1088 18.16 19.19 19.23
N GLU A 1089 16.86 19.23 19.52
CA GLU A 1089 16.30 18.63 20.74
C GLU A 1089 16.67 17.15 20.84
N THR A 1090 16.41 16.38 19.77
CA THR A 1090 16.65 14.94 19.72
C THR A 1090 18.14 14.63 19.85
N ARG A 1091 18.99 15.35 19.11
CA ARG A 1091 20.46 15.30 19.20
C ARG A 1091 20.96 15.59 20.61
N THR A 1092 20.39 16.61 21.27
CA THR A 1092 20.76 17.03 22.63
C THR A 1092 20.35 15.98 23.66
N SER A 1093 19.14 15.42 23.56
CA SER A 1093 18.68 14.30 24.40
C SER A 1093 19.56 13.06 24.24
N LEU A 1094 20.07 12.79 23.03
CA LEU A 1094 20.94 11.66 22.71
C LEU A 1094 22.43 11.87 23.04
N ASN A 1095 22.84 13.03 23.57
CA ASN A 1095 24.24 13.27 23.92
C ASN A 1095 24.73 12.29 24.99
N LYS A 1096 26.02 11.91 24.91
CA LYS A 1096 26.66 10.97 25.82
C LYS A 1096 26.73 11.55 27.23
N ILE A 1097 26.12 10.87 28.22
CA ILE A 1097 26.42 11.10 29.63
C ILE A 1097 27.70 10.33 29.95
N VAL A 1098 28.59 10.92 30.76
CA VAL A 1098 29.70 10.17 31.35
C VAL A 1098 29.12 9.20 32.38
N ASN A 1099 29.21 7.92 32.09
CA ASN A 1099 28.84 6.84 32.97
C ASN A 1099 30.08 6.05 33.39
N CYS A 1100 30.00 5.45 34.58
CA CYS A 1100 31.01 4.54 35.07
C CYS A 1100 30.68 3.11 34.65
N TRP A 1101 31.70 2.28 34.48
CA TRP A 1101 31.56 0.89 34.05
C TRP A 1101 30.69 0.08 35.03
N PHE A 1102 29.74 -0.71 34.51
CA PHE A 1102 28.94 -1.60 35.35
C PHE A 1102 29.81 -2.74 35.91
N PRO A 1103 29.74 -3.04 37.21
CA PRO A 1103 30.49 -4.16 37.77
C PRO A 1103 29.84 -5.51 37.46
N GLU A 1104 30.29 -6.16 36.38
CA GLU A 1104 29.90 -7.54 36.07
C GLU A 1104 30.32 -8.50 37.20
N ASN A 1105 29.42 -9.42 37.56
CA ASN A 1105 29.67 -10.57 38.42
C ASN A 1105 30.25 -10.25 39.81
N PHE A 1106 29.47 -9.59 40.67
CA PHE A 1106 29.80 -9.46 42.10
C PHE A 1106 29.66 -10.80 42.85
N GLU A 1107 30.70 -11.63 42.77
CA GLU A 1107 30.67 -13.01 43.24
C GLU A 1107 30.36 -13.10 44.75
N ASN A 1108 29.30 -13.83 45.09
CA ASN A 1108 28.75 -13.97 46.45
C ASN A 1108 28.23 -12.66 47.08
N GLY A 1109 27.84 -11.67 46.27
CA GLY A 1109 27.22 -10.43 46.72
C GLY A 1109 26.01 -9.98 45.91
N LYS A 1110 25.47 -8.82 46.31
CA LYS A 1110 24.35 -8.09 45.71
C LYS A 1110 24.77 -6.64 45.53
N ILE A 1111 24.55 -6.11 44.33
CA ILE A 1111 24.64 -4.69 44.00
C ILE A 1111 23.22 -4.11 44.13
N LYS A 1112 23.08 -2.93 44.73
CA LYS A 1112 21.80 -2.22 44.84
C LYS A 1112 21.93 -0.78 44.34
N GLY A 1113 20.96 -0.33 43.56
CA GLY A 1113 21.02 0.92 42.79
C GLY A 1113 21.33 0.63 41.33
N GLY A 1114 20.54 1.21 40.42
CA GLY A 1114 20.61 0.98 38.96
C GLY A 1114 21.24 2.13 38.15
N VAL A 1115 21.74 3.17 38.82
CA VAL A 1115 22.16 4.42 38.17
C VAL A 1115 23.68 4.54 38.21
N TYR A 1116 24.30 4.76 37.05
CA TYR A 1116 25.77 4.77 36.89
C TYR A 1116 26.32 6.05 36.25
N TYR A 1117 25.56 7.15 36.31
CA TYR A 1117 25.99 8.49 35.86
C TYR A 1117 26.90 9.19 36.86
N VAL A 1118 27.66 10.19 36.42
CA VAL A 1118 28.42 11.09 37.33
C VAL A 1118 27.57 11.53 38.53
N ASN A 1119 28.12 11.36 39.74
CA ASN A 1119 27.52 11.59 41.06
C ASN A 1119 26.44 10.61 41.52
N SER A 1120 26.09 9.58 40.74
CA SER A 1120 25.28 8.46 41.25
C SER A 1120 26.10 7.58 42.20
N SER A 1121 25.41 6.73 42.95
CA SER A 1121 26.04 5.69 43.78
C SER A 1121 25.31 4.36 43.69
N TYR A 1122 26.05 3.27 43.89
CA TYR A 1122 25.49 1.95 44.18
C TYR A 1122 26.00 1.43 45.53
N ASP A 1123 25.13 0.71 46.22
CA ASP A 1123 25.41 0.01 47.47
C ASP A 1123 25.82 -1.44 47.19
N LEU A 1124 26.68 -1.99 48.03
CA LEU A 1124 27.27 -3.33 47.92
C LEU A 1124 27.02 -4.10 49.21
N SER A 1125 26.43 -5.29 49.10
CA SER A 1125 26.18 -6.18 50.22
C SER A 1125 26.54 -7.61 49.87
N CYS A 1126 26.91 -8.44 50.85
CA CYS A 1126 27.22 -9.85 50.60
C CYS A 1126 26.01 -10.75 50.81
N LEU A 1127 26.00 -11.90 50.12
CA LEU A 1127 25.05 -12.98 50.38
C LEU A 1127 25.29 -13.59 51.77
N ASP A 1128 24.26 -14.19 52.36
CA ASP A 1128 24.33 -14.81 53.67
C ASP A 1128 25.46 -15.85 53.76
N GLY A 1129 26.34 -15.68 54.75
CA GLY A 1129 27.53 -16.50 54.93
C GLY A 1129 28.84 -15.89 54.42
N TYR A 1130 28.79 -14.71 53.80
CA TYR A 1130 29.95 -13.96 53.30
C TYR A 1130 30.07 -12.57 53.96
N TYR A 1131 31.27 -12.01 54.00
CA TYR A 1131 31.55 -10.67 54.52
C TYR A 1131 32.25 -9.80 53.47
N LEU A 1132 31.89 -8.51 53.43
CA LEU A 1132 32.37 -7.54 52.46
C LEU A 1132 33.77 -7.03 52.82
N ILE A 1133 34.70 -7.10 51.88
CA ILE A 1133 36.00 -6.42 51.95
C ILE A 1133 36.07 -5.35 50.86
N GLY A 1134 36.10 -4.09 51.27
CA GLY A 1134 36.10 -2.90 50.41
C GLY A 1134 35.07 -1.88 50.89
N SER A 1135 34.72 -0.92 50.03
CA SER A 1135 33.63 0.03 50.31
C SER A 1135 32.27 -0.66 50.14
N ASP A 1136 31.31 -0.34 51.01
CA ASP A 1136 29.89 -0.71 50.86
C ASP A 1136 29.11 0.26 49.98
N VAL A 1137 29.68 1.42 49.64
CA VAL A 1137 29.11 2.39 48.69
C VAL A 1137 30.19 2.89 47.72
N ASN A 1138 29.87 2.99 46.44
CA ASN A 1138 30.75 3.56 45.42
C ASN A 1138 30.03 4.66 44.62
N TYR A 1139 30.73 5.78 44.39
CA TYR A 1139 30.21 6.94 43.66
C TYR A 1139 30.86 7.06 42.29
N CYS A 1140 30.08 7.39 41.25
CA CYS A 1140 30.62 7.56 39.91
C CYS A 1140 31.25 8.95 39.77
N ALA A 1141 32.55 9.02 39.49
CA ALA A 1141 33.26 10.27 39.32
C ALA A 1141 33.08 10.86 37.92
N SER A 1142 33.42 12.14 37.76
CA SER A 1142 33.24 12.91 36.52
C SER A 1142 34.12 12.48 35.35
N ASP A 1143 35.03 11.54 35.57
CA ASP A 1143 35.91 10.92 34.59
C ASP A 1143 35.43 9.52 34.13
N GLY A 1144 34.28 9.04 34.65
CA GLY A 1144 33.75 7.70 34.35
C GLY A 1144 34.41 6.58 35.16
N GLN A 1145 35.11 6.89 36.25
CA GLN A 1145 35.67 5.89 37.18
C GLN A 1145 34.95 5.87 38.53
N TRP A 1146 35.02 4.72 39.21
CA TRP A 1146 34.47 4.57 40.55
C TRP A 1146 35.36 5.22 41.61
N SER A 1147 34.75 5.82 42.62
CA SER A 1147 35.45 6.47 43.72
C SER A 1147 36.38 5.55 44.52
N ASN A 1148 36.12 4.24 44.52
CA ASN A 1148 36.97 3.21 45.14
C ASN A 1148 37.02 1.95 44.26
N ASP A 1149 38.02 1.11 44.51
CA ASP A 1149 38.13 -0.23 43.93
C ASP A 1149 36.90 -1.10 44.25
N PHE A 1150 36.63 -2.08 43.37
CA PHE A 1150 35.49 -2.97 43.53
C PHE A 1150 35.70 -3.97 44.69
N PRO A 1151 34.74 -4.12 45.63
CA PRO A 1151 34.92 -4.96 46.82
C PRO A 1151 34.82 -6.45 46.50
N SER A 1152 35.08 -7.30 47.50
CA SER A 1152 34.96 -8.75 47.40
C SER A 1152 34.20 -9.34 48.59
N CYS A 1153 33.30 -10.30 48.32
CA CYS A 1153 32.59 -11.06 49.35
C CYS A 1153 33.34 -12.36 49.68
N ILE A 1154 33.92 -12.45 50.88
CA ILE A 1154 34.66 -13.64 51.33
C ILE A 1154 33.86 -14.50 52.29
N SER A 1155 33.93 -15.83 52.12
CA SER A 1155 33.20 -16.77 52.95
C SER A 1155 33.65 -16.72 54.41
N ASN A 1156 32.71 -16.86 55.35
CA ASN A 1156 32.95 -17.02 56.78
C ASN A 1156 34.04 -18.09 57.11
N PHE A 1157 34.20 -19.12 56.27
CA PHE A 1157 35.23 -20.13 56.47
C PHE A 1157 36.68 -19.61 56.40
N ILE A 1158 36.94 -18.50 55.70
CA ILE A 1158 38.29 -17.95 55.52
C ILE A 1158 38.67 -17.04 56.70
N LEU A 1159 37.75 -16.18 57.14
CA LEU A 1159 37.93 -15.31 58.32
C LEU A 1159 38.16 -16.10 59.61
N PHE A 1160 37.46 -17.22 59.81
CA PHE A 1160 37.68 -18.14 60.93
C PHE A 1160 38.71 -19.26 60.66
N GLY A 1161 39.24 -19.34 59.43
CA GLY A 1161 40.25 -20.34 59.03
C GLY A 1161 41.69 -19.96 59.41
N LEU A 1162 42.01 -18.66 59.45
CA LEU A 1162 43.35 -18.16 59.79
C LEU A 1162 43.83 -18.54 61.21
N PRO A 1163 42.99 -18.53 62.28
CA PRO A 1163 43.36 -19.07 63.58
C PRO A 1163 43.62 -20.58 63.55
N ALA A 1164 42.84 -21.34 62.78
CA ALA A 1164 42.95 -22.80 62.71
C ALA A 1164 44.21 -23.25 61.93
N ALA A 1165 44.55 -22.58 60.83
CA ALA A 1165 45.78 -22.85 60.09
C ALA A 1165 47.04 -22.53 60.91
N LEU A 1166 47.05 -21.41 61.63
CA LEU A 1166 48.14 -21.07 62.56
C LEU A 1166 48.23 -22.07 63.73
N LEU A 1167 47.11 -22.54 64.28
CA LEU A 1167 47.10 -23.57 65.31
C LEU A 1167 47.66 -24.90 64.79
N CYS A 1168 47.27 -25.32 63.57
CA CYS A 1168 47.78 -26.52 62.92
C CYS A 1168 49.28 -26.41 62.60
N ILE A 1169 49.77 -25.26 62.13
CA ILE A 1169 51.21 -25.02 61.92
C ILE A 1169 51.96 -25.03 63.24
N LEU A 1170 51.41 -24.46 64.32
CA LEU A 1170 52.01 -24.51 65.66
C LEU A 1170 52.09 -25.95 66.17
N ILE A 1171 51.03 -26.74 66.01
CA ILE A 1171 50.99 -28.17 66.36
C ILE A 1171 51.97 -28.98 65.49
N LEU A 1172 52.11 -28.65 64.20
CA LEU A 1172 53.10 -29.28 63.31
C LEU A 1172 54.54 -28.94 63.75
N LEU A 1173 54.81 -27.69 64.13
CA LEU A 1173 56.13 -27.26 64.63
C LEU A 1173 56.44 -27.86 66.01
N ILE A 1174 55.45 -27.99 66.89
CA ILE A 1174 55.58 -28.68 68.18
C ILE A 1174 55.83 -30.17 67.98
N THR A 1175 55.10 -30.84 67.09
CA THR A 1175 55.33 -32.27 66.79
C THR A 1175 56.66 -32.50 66.08
N ILE A 1176 57.07 -31.64 65.14
CA ILE A 1176 58.40 -31.69 64.51
C ILE A 1176 59.50 -31.47 65.56
N THR A 1177 59.38 -30.51 66.47
CA THR A 1177 60.39 -30.32 67.55
C THR A 1177 60.40 -31.48 68.55
N VAL A 1178 59.26 -32.09 68.87
CA VAL A 1178 59.21 -33.33 69.68
C VAL A 1178 59.87 -34.50 68.94
N VAL A 1179 59.60 -34.69 67.64
CA VAL A 1179 60.21 -35.75 66.82
C VAL A 1179 61.72 -35.54 66.70
N ILE A 1180 62.21 -34.33 66.42
CA ILE A 1180 63.65 -34.02 66.38
C ILE A 1180 64.31 -34.27 67.75
N LYS A 1181 63.63 -33.93 68.85
CA LYS A 1181 64.12 -34.15 70.22
C LYS A 1181 64.11 -35.63 70.63
N CYS A 1182 63.28 -36.47 70.01
CA CYS A 1182 63.27 -37.92 70.16
C CYS A 1182 64.28 -38.63 69.25
N CYS A 1183 64.51 -38.14 68.02
CA CYS A 1183 65.41 -38.78 67.04
C CYS A 1183 66.90 -38.48 67.27
N CYS A 1184 67.27 -37.50 68.10
CA CYS A 1184 68.66 -37.14 68.39
C CYS A 1184 69.18 -37.68 69.75
N ARG A 1185 68.88 -38.93 70.09
CA ARG A 1185 69.39 -39.59 71.32
C ARG A 1185 69.98 -40.99 71.06
N SER A 1186 71.29 -41.04 70.81
CA SER A 1186 72.19 -42.19 71.03
C SER A 1186 73.64 -41.76 70.77
N PRO A 1187 74.70 -42.43 71.28
CA PRO A 1187 74.75 -43.48 72.32
C PRO A 1187 75.67 -43.11 73.51
N LYS A 1188 75.62 -43.89 74.60
CA LYS A 1188 76.77 -44.69 75.08
C LYS A 1188 76.43 -45.58 76.29
N ASN A 1189 76.96 -46.80 76.24
CA ASN A 1189 76.83 -47.86 77.23
C ASN A 1189 77.56 -47.52 78.55
N VAL A 1190 77.35 -48.33 79.60
CA VAL A 1190 78.39 -49.20 80.20
C VAL A 1190 77.78 -50.11 81.30
N VAL A 1191 78.30 -51.35 81.37
CA VAL A 1191 77.89 -52.54 82.16
C VAL A 1191 76.64 -53.26 81.65
#